data_AF-A0A134AD55-F1
#
_entry.id   AF-A0A134AD55-F1
#
_cell.length_a   1.000
_cell.length_b   1.000
_cell.length_c   1.000
_cell.angle_alpha   90.00
_cell.angle_beta   90.00
_cell.angle_gamma   90.00
#
_symmetry.space_group_name_H-M   'P 1'
#
loop_
_entity.id
_entity.type
_entity.pdbx_description
1 polymer ?
#
loop_
_entity_poly.entity_id
_entity_poly.type
_entity_poly.pdbx_seq_one_letter_code
_entity_poly.pdbx_strand_id
1 'polypeptide(L)'
;MTLLQDLKTKRLYYDGSCGTYLQNKGLEAGDIPELLNLRSPDLIVDMHRAYLKAGADIILTNTFGANRLKFKDENISVNEVVTAAVDNAKRAVALEGHGYVSLDIGPLGKILAPVGDLAFEEAYDYFKEIVIAGRDAGCDLITIETMSDTYEIKAAMLAAKEHADLPLFVTGAFQEDGRMLTGSSIDAFAELVTSLGADAMGMNCSFGPVETLPLMKELSEIATIPLIANPNAGLPVVRDGKTFYDIDDDDYAEYMVAFAETGVQIIGGCCGTFPSYIEKTVERTKDMPIASPRGRLRTAPSSYTHIVDIGEKPYMIGERLNPTGKKYLQQALKDRHTSAVLAIALEEEEDGAHILDVNVGVPGLDEAEVLPNLIRELQGVTSLPLQIDTTNVDAMEKAARIYNGRPLLNSVSGKKDVMDAIFPIAKKYGALCVALLLDDDGIPKTVDKRMEIVDAILKEGARYGLSKEHFLFDPLAMTISSQKNGATVVLETLRRLKERGLHSTLGVSNISFGLPNRDAINGHFYAMCLAAGLSAGIVNPSSTAMQRAYKSSMALLEHDPDFNDFIQAFAEEEAEIKAAEGEHDLSYAIEKGLAKEAKDLADGLLAHREPIDIINDFLVPSLDKVGREFEAKTLFLPQLLRAADAAAAAFTVIRKRMDEKGTAAENKGRIIVATVKGDIHDIGKNIVKALLENYGFDIIDLGKDVRPDTVAEKVIEYDVKLVGLSALMTTTVPFMEATIRLIHEKSPDTKIMVGGAVLTKEYADEIEADRYCKDAMASVRYAEELFN
;
A
#
# COMPACT_ATOMS: atom_id res chain seq x y z
N MET A 1 -6.80 -38.80 -14.43
CA MET A 1 -6.90 -37.97 -13.21
C MET A 1 -7.04 -36.53 -13.67
N THR A 2 -7.63 -35.64 -12.88
CA THR A 2 -7.71 -34.22 -13.23
C THR A 2 -6.40 -33.52 -12.84
N LEU A 3 -6.02 -32.42 -13.52
CA LEU A 3 -4.82 -31.63 -13.23
C LEU A 3 -4.63 -31.35 -11.72
N LEU A 4 -5.70 -30.93 -11.03
CA LEU A 4 -5.67 -30.64 -9.59
C LEU A 4 -5.47 -31.88 -8.70
N GLN A 5 -5.79 -33.07 -9.19
CA GLN A 5 -5.48 -34.34 -8.50
C GLN A 5 -4.00 -34.69 -8.69
N ASP A 6 -3.45 -34.47 -9.89
CA ASP A 6 -2.03 -34.70 -10.16
C ASP A 6 -1.16 -33.83 -9.27
N LEU A 7 -1.50 -32.54 -9.08
CA LEU A 7 -0.79 -31.62 -8.17
C LEU A 7 -0.68 -32.10 -6.71
N LYS A 8 -1.57 -32.99 -6.27
CA LYS A 8 -1.55 -33.54 -4.91
C LYS A 8 -0.64 -34.75 -4.77
N THR A 9 -0.23 -35.35 -5.90
CA THR A 9 0.39 -36.68 -5.91
C THR A 9 1.72 -36.72 -6.66
N LYS A 10 1.93 -35.84 -7.63
CA LYS A 10 3.17 -35.71 -8.40
C LYS A 10 3.54 -34.24 -8.63
N ARG A 11 4.83 -33.96 -8.79
CA ARG A 11 5.33 -32.65 -9.19
C ARG A 11 4.99 -32.48 -10.68
N LEU A 12 4.51 -31.29 -11.03
CA LEU A 12 4.20 -30.96 -12.42
C LEU A 12 5.28 -30.04 -12.97
N TYR A 13 5.48 -30.13 -14.28
CA TYR A 13 6.48 -29.34 -14.98
C TYR A 13 5.84 -28.39 -15.96
N TYR A 14 6.13 -27.10 -15.82
CA TYR A 14 5.87 -26.14 -16.89
C TYR A 14 6.92 -26.29 -18.00
N ASP A 15 6.61 -25.75 -19.17
CA ASP A 15 7.58 -25.52 -20.22
C ASP A 15 8.57 -24.40 -19.87
N GLY A 16 9.43 -24.07 -20.84
CA GLY A 16 10.38 -22.97 -20.75
C GLY A 16 9.92 -21.76 -21.56
N SER A 17 10.88 -20.96 -22.01
CA SER A 17 10.58 -19.73 -22.75
C SER A 17 9.83 -19.93 -24.08
N CYS A 18 8.82 -19.11 -24.33
CA CYS A 18 8.25 -18.90 -25.67
C CYS A 18 9.02 -17.79 -26.42
N GLY A 19 9.10 -16.58 -25.85
CA GLY A 19 9.69 -15.41 -26.52
C GLY A 19 11.15 -15.61 -26.96
N THR A 20 12.03 -16.01 -26.06
CA THR A 20 13.45 -16.24 -26.38
C THR A 20 13.66 -17.44 -27.31
N TYR A 21 12.77 -18.45 -27.27
CA TYR A 21 12.77 -19.54 -28.25
C TYR A 21 12.48 -19.02 -29.67
N LEU A 22 11.46 -18.17 -29.81
CA LEU A 22 11.07 -17.59 -31.10
C LEU A 22 12.13 -16.62 -31.64
N GLN A 23 12.78 -15.83 -30.77
CA GLN A 23 13.93 -14.98 -31.15
C GLN A 23 15.08 -15.81 -31.74
N ASN A 24 15.40 -16.96 -31.15
CA ASN A 24 16.39 -17.90 -31.71
C ASN A 24 15.98 -18.52 -33.05
N LYS A 25 14.70 -18.44 -33.41
CA LYS A 25 14.14 -18.87 -34.70
C LYS A 25 13.91 -17.72 -35.68
N GLY A 26 14.37 -16.51 -35.33
CA GLY A 26 14.37 -15.35 -36.23
C GLY A 26 13.27 -14.34 -36.00
N LEU A 27 12.55 -14.38 -34.86
CA LEU A 27 11.64 -13.30 -34.47
C LEU A 27 12.43 -12.00 -34.22
N GLU A 28 12.04 -10.91 -34.87
CA GLU A 28 12.73 -9.62 -34.75
C GLU A 28 12.21 -8.79 -33.56
N ALA A 29 13.02 -7.83 -33.10
CA ALA A 29 12.60 -6.91 -32.06
C ALA A 29 11.46 -6.00 -32.55
N GLY A 30 10.36 -5.95 -31.81
CA GLY A 30 9.16 -5.18 -32.16
C GLY A 30 8.08 -5.99 -32.86
N ASP A 31 8.36 -7.22 -33.29
CA ASP A 31 7.32 -8.14 -33.75
C ASP A 31 6.38 -8.53 -32.59
N ILE A 32 5.14 -8.87 -32.94
CA ILE A 32 4.13 -9.37 -32.01
C ILE A 32 4.17 -10.91 -32.07
N PRO A 33 4.77 -11.61 -31.07
CA PRO A 33 4.96 -13.06 -31.12
C PRO A 33 3.66 -13.83 -31.32
N GLU A 34 2.56 -13.33 -30.77
CA GLU A 34 1.25 -13.98 -30.80
C GLU A 34 0.69 -14.08 -32.23
N LEU A 35 1.12 -13.22 -33.17
CA LEU A 35 0.70 -13.31 -34.57
C LEU A 35 1.33 -14.50 -35.31
N LEU A 36 2.41 -15.09 -34.78
CA LEU A 36 3.00 -16.31 -35.35
C LEU A 36 2.07 -17.52 -35.21
N ASN A 37 1.09 -17.49 -34.30
CA ASN A 37 0.05 -18.52 -34.23
C ASN A 37 -0.71 -18.68 -35.56
N LEU A 38 -0.89 -17.57 -36.29
CA LEU A 38 -1.57 -17.52 -37.59
C LEU A 38 -0.58 -17.59 -38.75
N ARG A 39 0.56 -16.89 -38.65
CA ARG A 39 1.53 -16.75 -39.75
C ARG A 39 2.46 -17.96 -39.90
N SER A 40 2.79 -18.62 -38.79
CA SER A 40 3.77 -19.71 -38.72
C SER A 40 3.33 -20.82 -37.74
N PRO A 41 2.14 -21.43 -37.91
CA PRO A 41 1.58 -22.38 -36.94
C PRO A 41 2.46 -23.61 -36.68
N ASP A 42 3.12 -24.15 -37.71
CA ASP A 42 4.00 -25.31 -37.55
C ASP A 42 5.22 -25.01 -36.65
N LEU A 43 5.73 -23.78 -36.66
CA LEU A 43 6.81 -23.36 -35.75
C LEU A 43 6.36 -23.40 -34.28
N ILE A 44 5.13 -22.93 -34.01
CA ILE A 44 4.54 -22.93 -32.66
C ILE A 44 4.28 -24.37 -32.20
N VAL A 45 3.73 -25.21 -33.07
CA VAL A 45 3.52 -26.65 -32.79
C VAL A 45 4.85 -27.32 -32.47
N ASP A 46 5.90 -27.11 -33.26
CA ASP A 46 7.20 -27.73 -33.03
C ASP A 46 7.88 -27.24 -31.74
N MET A 47 7.69 -25.98 -31.35
CA MET A 47 8.15 -25.45 -30.07
C MET A 47 7.49 -26.19 -28.90
N HIS A 48 6.15 -26.26 -28.87
CA HIS A 48 5.44 -26.97 -27.80
C HIS A 48 5.81 -28.46 -27.74
N ARG A 49 5.95 -29.11 -28.89
CA ARG A 49 6.41 -30.51 -28.96
C ARG A 49 7.81 -30.69 -28.38
N ALA A 50 8.71 -29.73 -28.57
CA ALA A 50 10.05 -29.80 -28.03
C ALA A 50 10.04 -29.77 -26.48
N TYR A 51 9.19 -28.95 -25.87
CA TYR A 51 9.03 -28.92 -24.41
C TYR A 51 8.31 -30.15 -23.86
N LEU A 52 7.27 -30.64 -24.52
CA LEU A 52 6.61 -31.90 -24.13
C LEU A 52 7.59 -33.08 -24.16
N LYS A 53 8.44 -33.17 -25.19
CA LYS A 53 9.51 -34.20 -25.26
C LYS A 53 10.55 -34.08 -24.15
N ALA A 54 10.82 -32.86 -23.70
CA ALA A 54 11.70 -32.60 -22.56
C ALA A 54 11.06 -32.97 -21.21
N GLY A 55 9.77 -33.31 -21.19
CA GLY A 55 9.07 -33.76 -19.98
C GLY A 55 8.18 -32.71 -19.32
N ALA A 56 7.87 -31.60 -20.00
CA ALA A 56 6.83 -30.68 -19.52
C ALA A 56 5.46 -31.38 -19.44
N ASP A 57 4.76 -31.23 -18.32
CA ASP A 57 3.37 -31.67 -18.17
C ASP A 57 2.39 -30.59 -18.64
N ILE A 58 2.76 -29.31 -18.54
CA ILE A 58 1.90 -28.17 -18.87
C ILE A 58 2.65 -27.26 -19.84
N ILE A 59 2.02 -26.95 -20.96
CA ILE A 59 2.53 -25.97 -21.94
C ILE A 59 1.68 -24.70 -21.92
N LEU A 60 2.34 -23.55 -21.94
CA LEU A 60 1.72 -22.24 -21.98
C LEU A 60 1.44 -21.84 -23.44
N THR A 61 0.21 -21.47 -23.79
CA THR A 61 -0.09 -21.01 -25.16
C THR A 61 0.71 -19.77 -25.50
N ASN A 62 1.05 -19.56 -26.77
CA ASN A 62 1.70 -18.32 -27.22
C ASN A 62 0.69 -17.14 -27.23
N THR A 63 0.24 -16.71 -26.05
CA THR A 63 -0.82 -15.72 -25.84
C THR A 63 -0.51 -14.68 -24.76
N PHE A 64 0.70 -14.69 -24.19
CA PHE A 64 1.17 -13.74 -23.17
C PHE A 64 0.63 -12.31 -23.33
N GLY A 65 0.82 -11.69 -24.49
CA GLY A 65 0.36 -10.33 -24.79
C GLY A 65 -0.88 -10.26 -25.68
N ALA A 66 -1.69 -11.31 -25.80
CA ALA A 66 -2.79 -11.39 -26.77
C ALA A 66 -4.02 -10.55 -26.37
N ASN A 67 -3.88 -9.23 -26.32
CA ASN A 67 -4.96 -8.31 -25.96
C ASN A 67 -5.24 -7.26 -27.04
N ARG A 68 -6.43 -6.66 -26.98
CA ARG A 68 -6.90 -5.66 -27.95
C ARG A 68 -6.02 -4.41 -28.02
N LEU A 69 -5.31 -4.03 -26.94
CA LEU A 69 -4.38 -2.90 -26.97
C LEU A 69 -3.16 -3.19 -27.86
N LYS A 70 -2.66 -4.44 -27.84
CA LYS A 70 -1.52 -4.89 -28.65
C LYS A 70 -1.89 -5.06 -30.13
N PHE A 71 -3.13 -5.46 -30.42
CA PHE A 71 -3.61 -5.68 -31.79
C PHE A 71 -4.29 -4.47 -32.43
N LYS A 72 -4.31 -3.29 -31.79
CA LYS A 72 -5.05 -2.10 -32.28
C LYS A 72 -4.73 -1.67 -33.72
N ASP A 73 -3.49 -1.92 -34.16
CA ASP A 73 -2.99 -1.55 -35.49
C ASP A 73 -3.05 -2.73 -36.49
N GLU A 74 -3.52 -3.89 -36.03
CA GLU A 74 -3.69 -5.12 -36.79
C GLU A 74 -5.18 -5.34 -37.10
N ASN A 75 -5.51 -5.84 -38.30
CA ASN A 75 -6.88 -6.18 -38.66
C ASN A 75 -7.23 -7.62 -38.23
N ILE A 76 -7.02 -7.93 -36.95
CA ILE A 76 -7.17 -9.28 -36.36
C ILE A 76 -7.80 -9.15 -34.96
N SER A 77 -8.74 -10.05 -34.63
CA SER A 77 -9.36 -10.10 -33.30
C SER A 77 -8.56 -10.94 -32.29
N VAL A 78 -8.73 -10.64 -30.99
CA VAL A 78 -8.15 -11.45 -29.90
C VAL A 78 -8.60 -12.91 -30.02
N ASN A 79 -9.88 -13.13 -30.31
CA ASN A 79 -10.46 -14.46 -30.45
C ASN A 79 -9.77 -15.30 -31.53
N GLU A 80 -9.45 -14.71 -32.69
CA GLU A 80 -8.74 -15.40 -33.77
C GLU A 80 -7.33 -15.85 -33.35
N VAL A 81 -6.57 -14.97 -32.70
CA VAL A 81 -5.21 -15.26 -32.26
C VAL A 81 -5.20 -16.31 -31.16
N VAL A 82 -6.04 -16.14 -30.13
CA VAL A 82 -6.12 -17.05 -28.99
C VAL A 82 -6.59 -18.43 -29.44
N THR A 83 -7.63 -18.51 -30.29
CA THR A 83 -8.10 -19.81 -30.82
C THR A 83 -6.98 -20.54 -31.57
N ALA A 84 -6.26 -19.84 -32.46
CA ALA A 84 -5.15 -20.44 -33.20
C ALA A 84 -4.01 -20.91 -32.28
N ALA A 85 -3.69 -20.14 -31.23
CA ALA A 85 -2.67 -20.53 -30.25
C ALA A 85 -3.05 -21.82 -29.51
N VAL A 86 -4.29 -21.92 -29.05
CA VAL A 86 -4.83 -23.11 -28.36
C VAL A 86 -4.86 -24.32 -29.30
N ASP A 87 -5.31 -24.14 -30.54
CA ASP A 87 -5.33 -25.21 -31.54
C ASP A 87 -3.92 -25.74 -31.86
N ASN A 88 -2.92 -24.84 -31.95
CA ASN A 88 -1.52 -25.23 -32.14
C ASN A 88 -0.98 -26.02 -30.94
N ALA A 89 -1.24 -25.57 -29.71
CA ALA A 89 -0.84 -26.28 -28.50
C ALA A 89 -1.52 -27.66 -28.38
N LYS A 90 -2.82 -27.75 -28.68
CA LYS A 90 -3.56 -29.03 -28.71
C LYS A 90 -3.05 -29.97 -29.78
N ARG A 91 -2.68 -29.46 -30.95
CA ARG A 91 -2.05 -30.27 -32.00
C ARG A 91 -0.71 -30.85 -31.52
N ALA A 92 0.09 -30.08 -30.78
CA ALA A 92 1.33 -30.58 -30.18
C ALA A 92 1.06 -31.69 -29.14
N VAL A 93 0.10 -31.49 -28.23
CA VAL A 93 -0.33 -32.51 -27.25
C VAL A 93 -0.83 -33.79 -27.93
N ALA A 94 -1.63 -33.67 -28.99
CA ALA A 94 -2.12 -34.82 -29.75
C ALA A 94 -1.00 -35.61 -30.44
N LEU A 95 0.06 -34.93 -30.88
CA LEU A 95 1.22 -35.56 -31.54
C LEU A 95 2.15 -36.25 -30.54
N GLU A 96 2.33 -35.71 -29.33
CA GLU A 96 3.20 -36.29 -28.28
C GLU A 96 2.45 -37.19 -27.29
N GLY A 97 1.10 -37.20 -27.34
CA GLY A 97 0.24 -38.10 -26.58
C GLY A 97 0.05 -37.74 -25.10
N HIS A 98 0.55 -36.58 -24.65
CA HIS A 98 0.43 -36.09 -23.28
C HIS A 98 0.60 -34.56 -23.23
N GLY A 99 0.24 -33.97 -22.09
CA GLY A 99 0.36 -32.54 -21.81
C GLY A 99 -0.99 -31.86 -21.57
N TYR A 100 -0.98 -30.83 -20.73
CA TYR A 100 -2.10 -29.92 -20.49
C TYR A 100 -1.83 -28.58 -21.19
N VAL A 101 -2.85 -27.99 -21.80
CA VAL A 101 -2.77 -26.69 -22.47
C VAL A 101 -3.27 -25.60 -21.54
N SER A 102 -2.37 -24.72 -21.10
CA SER A 102 -2.72 -23.54 -20.31
C SER A 102 -2.92 -22.31 -21.19
N LEU A 103 -4.04 -21.61 -20.99
CA LEU A 103 -4.18 -20.25 -21.52
C LEU A 103 -3.23 -19.32 -20.77
N ASP A 104 -2.22 -18.82 -21.48
CA ASP A 104 -1.26 -17.87 -20.95
C ASP A 104 -1.76 -16.42 -21.07
N ILE A 105 -1.80 -15.70 -19.95
CA ILE A 105 -2.25 -14.31 -19.84
C ILE A 105 -1.19 -13.51 -19.08
N GLY A 106 -0.49 -12.62 -19.80
CA GLY A 106 0.43 -11.65 -19.23
C GLY A 106 -0.22 -10.29 -18.93
N PRO A 107 0.55 -9.33 -18.41
CA PRO A 107 0.07 -7.97 -18.12
C PRO A 107 -0.30 -7.19 -19.41
N LEU A 108 -1.24 -6.26 -19.29
CA LEU A 108 -1.67 -5.35 -20.36
C LEU A 108 -0.63 -4.28 -20.69
N GLY A 109 0.37 -4.09 -19.83
CA GLY A 109 1.40 -3.05 -19.96
C GLY A 109 0.88 -1.64 -19.68
N LYS A 110 -0.19 -1.53 -18.88
CA LYS A 110 -0.81 -0.28 -18.44
C LYS A 110 -1.01 -0.31 -16.93
N ILE A 111 -0.78 0.82 -16.28
CA ILE A 111 -1.06 0.98 -14.85
C ILE A 111 -2.53 1.34 -14.68
N LEU A 112 -3.22 0.67 -13.75
CA LEU A 112 -4.63 0.93 -13.45
C LEU A 112 -4.81 2.19 -12.59
N ALA A 113 -5.92 2.90 -12.79
CA ALA A 113 -6.34 4.00 -11.94
C ALA A 113 -6.62 3.51 -10.50
N PRO A 114 -6.26 4.25 -9.44
CA PRO A 114 -5.95 5.68 -9.44
C PRO A 114 -4.49 6.04 -9.74
N VAL A 115 -3.56 5.06 -9.77
CA VAL A 115 -2.13 5.33 -9.98
C VAL A 115 -1.84 5.64 -11.45
N GLY A 116 -2.49 4.92 -12.37
CA GLY A 116 -2.42 5.16 -13.81
C GLY A 116 -3.76 5.59 -14.41
N ASP A 117 -3.87 5.43 -15.73
CA ASP A 117 -5.00 5.96 -16.50
C ASP A 117 -6.05 4.90 -16.90
N LEU A 118 -5.71 3.61 -16.81
CA LEU A 118 -6.61 2.54 -17.26
C LEU A 118 -7.66 2.23 -16.17
N ALA A 119 -8.94 2.33 -16.51
CA ALA A 119 -10.00 1.99 -15.58
C ALA A 119 -10.03 0.47 -15.29
N PHE A 120 -10.35 0.10 -14.04
CA PHE A 120 -10.42 -1.30 -13.63
C PHE A 120 -11.36 -2.15 -14.49
N GLU A 121 -12.57 -1.65 -14.76
CA GLU A 121 -13.55 -2.37 -15.60
C GLU A 121 -13.07 -2.49 -17.06
N GLU A 122 -12.29 -1.53 -17.55
CA GLU A 122 -11.71 -1.62 -18.89
C GLU A 122 -10.61 -2.69 -18.94
N ALA A 123 -9.74 -2.75 -17.93
CA ALA A 123 -8.76 -3.82 -17.76
C ALA A 123 -9.45 -5.20 -17.68
N TYR A 124 -10.50 -5.30 -16.86
CA TYR A 124 -11.34 -6.50 -16.75
C TYR A 124 -11.90 -6.94 -18.10
N ASP A 125 -12.44 -6.02 -18.90
CA ASP A 125 -13.01 -6.33 -20.20
C ASP A 125 -11.95 -6.83 -21.19
N TYR A 126 -10.72 -6.30 -21.14
CA TYR A 126 -9.61 -6.84 -21.93
C TYR A 126 -9.28 -8.28 -21.55
N PHE A 127 -9.16 -8.59 -20.26
CA PHE A 127 -8.89 -9.96 -19.80
C PHE A 127 -10.04 -10.92 -20.11
N LYS A 128 -11.28 -10.46 -19.94
CA LYS A 128 -12.49 -11.24 -20.25
C LYS A 128 -12.52 -11.72 -21.69
N GLU A 129 -12.12 -10.87 -22.65
CA GLU A 129 -12.05 -11.23 -24.07
C GLU A 129 -11.10 -12.43 -24.28
N ILE A 130 -9.93 -12.40 -23.65
CA ILE A 130 -8.90 -13.45 -23.72
C ILE A 130 -9.42 -14.75 -23.08
N VAL A 131 -9.97 -14.65 -21.87
CA VAL A 131 -10.50 -15.80 -21.11
C VAL A 131 -11.60 -16.51 -21.89
N ILE A 132 -12.58 -15.77 -22.43
CA ILE A 132 -13.68 -16.35 -23.20
C ILE A 132 -13.15 -17.09 -24.42
N ALA A 133 -12.21 -16.47 -25.17
CA ALA A 133 -11.62 -17.09 -26.35
C ALA A 133 -10.86 -18.39 -26.00
N GLY A 134 -10.03 -18.38 -24.96
CA GLY A 134 -9.28 -19.57 -24.56
C GLY A 134 -10.16 -20.69 -24.01
N ARG A 135 -11.20 -20.34 -23.24
CA ARG A 135 -12.23 -21.31 -22.78
C ARG A 135 -12.94 -21.95 -23.97
N ASP A 136 -13.39 -21.15 -24.93
CA ASP A 136 -14.16 -21.65 -26.07
C ASP A 136 -13.30 -22.49 -27.03
N ALA A 137 -12.01 -22.16 -27.16
CA ALA A 137 -11.02 -22.99 -27.83
C ALA A 137 -10.65 -24.26 -27.03
N GLY A 138 -10.96 -24.29 -25.73
CA GLY A 138 -10.95 -25.46 -24.86
C GLY A 138 -9.63 -25.72 -24.15
N CYS A 139 -8.98 -24.71 -23.58
CA CYS A 139 -7.84 -24.89 -22.67
C CYS A 139 -8.20 -25.77 -21.45
N ASP A 140 -7.18 -26.41 -20.88
CA ASP A 140 -7.33 -27.26 -19.69
C ASP A 140 -7.23 -26.46 -18.37
N LEU A 141 -6.55 -25.31 -18.41
CA LEU A 141 -6.34 -24.38 -17.29
C LEU A 141 -6.04 -22.97 -17.79
N ILE A 142 -5.97 -22.00 -16.89
CA ILE A 142 -5.57 -20.61 -17.14
C ILE A 142 -4.37 -20.28 -16.25
N THR A 143 -3.34 -19.68 -16.85
CA THR A 143 -2.18 -19.12 -16.15
C THR A 143 -2.17 -17.61 -16.35
N ILE A 144 -2.29 -16.87 -15.26
CA ILE A 144 -2.06 -15.43 -15.22
C ILE A 144 -0.61 -15.24 -14.74
N GLU A 145 0.31 -14.81 -15.61
CA GLU A 145 1.73 -14.74 -15.26
C GLU A 145 2.36 -13.35 -15.42
N THR A 146 3.52 -13.18 -14.80
CA THR A 146 4.36 -11.97 -14.89
C THR A 146 3.61 -10.68 -14.51
N MET A 147 2.59 -10.79 -13.68
CA MET A 147 1.87 -9.61 -13.23
C MET A 147 2.74 -8.85 -12.23
N SER A 148 2.86 -7.54 -12.41
CA SER A 148 3.65 -6.65 -11.54
C SER A 148 2.79 -5.74 -10.67
N ASP A 149 1.46 -5.90 -10.74
CA ASP A 149 0.48 -5.19 -9.94
C ASP A 149 -0.64 -6.13 -9.49
N THR A 150 -0.98 -6.07 -8.20
CA THR A 150 -2.08 -6.83 -7.59
C THR A 150 -3.44 -6.41 -8.10
N TYR A 151 -3.61 -5.15 -8.52
CA TYR A 151 -4.90 -4.70 -9.00
C TYR A 151 -5.22 -5.26 -10.39
N GLU A 152 -4.20 -5.33 -11.25
CA GLU A 152 -4.27 -6.02 -12.54
C GLU A 152 -4.51 -7.53 -12.37
N ILE A 153 -3.82 -8.17 -11.41
CA ILE A 153 -4.10 -9.57 -11.02
C ILE A 153 -5.58 -9.75 -10.68
N LYS A 154 -6.14 -8.87 -9.83
CA LYS A 154 -7.54 -8.95 -9.44
C LYS A 154 -8.48 -8.84 -10.65
N ALA A 155 -8.23 -7.91 -11.57
CA ALA A 155 -9.04 -7.78 -12.78
C ALA A 155 -9.00 -9.07 -13.64
N ALA A 156 -7.81 -9.62 -13.88
CA ALA A 156 -7.63 -10.85 -14.65
C ALA A 156 -8.26 -12.08 -13.96
N MET A 157 -8.08 -12.21 -12.64
CA MET A 157 -8.67 -13.30 -11.85
C MET A 157 -10.20 -13.23 -11.86
N LEU A 158 -10.79 -12.05 -11.67
CA LEU A 158 -12.25 -11.91 -11.77
C LEU A 158 -12.75 -12.29 -13.16
N ALA A 159 -12.06 -11.85 -14.23
CA ALA A 159 -12.42 -12.23 -15.59
C ALA A 159 -12.37 -13.75 -15.78
N ALA A 160 -11.33 -14.42 -15.25
CA ALA A 160 -11.19 -15.87 -15.27
C ALA A 160 -12.32 -16.57 -14.50
N LYS A 161 -12.53 -16.23 -13.21
CA LYS A 161 -13.50 -16.91 -12.34
C LYS A 161 -14.96 -16.66 -12.75
N GLU A 162 -15.27 -15.52 -13.36
CA GLU A 162 -16.63 -15.19 -13.81
C GLU A 162 -16.98 -15.82 -15.18
N HIS A 163 -15.97 -16.17 -15.98
CA HIS A 163 -16.18 -16.61 -17.36
C HIS A 163 -15.61 -17.98 -17.69
N ALA A 164 -14.83 -18.62 -16.82
CA ALA A 164 -14.32 -19.97 -17.01
C ALA A 164 -14.42 -20.79 -15.71
N ASP A 165 -14.80 -22.06 -15.84
CA ASP A 165 -14.73 -23.07 -14.76
C ASP A 165 -13.50 -23.96 -15.00
N LEU A 166 -12.32 -23.32 -15.01
CA LEU A 166 -11.02 -23.94 -15.23
C LEU A 166 -10.11 -23.71 -14.02
N PRO A 167 -9.15 -24.61 -13.74
CA PRO A 167 -8.08 -24.35 -12.80
C PRO A 167 -7.37 -23.03 -13.11
N LEU A 168 -7.11 -22.23 -12.08
CA LEU A 168 -6.52 -20.89 -12.21
C LEU A 168 -5.19 -20.80 -11.45
N PHE A 169 -4.10 -20.63 -12.18
CA PHE A 169 -2.76 -20.47 -11.65
C PHE A 169 -2.30 -19.02 -11.82
N VAL A 170 -1.63 -18.46 -10.81
CA VAL A 170 -1.24 -17.04 -10.80
C VAL A 170 0.22 -16.87 -10.41
N THR A 171 1.03 -16.16 -11.19
CA THR A 171 2.40 -15.82 -10.81
C THR A 171 2.64 -14.31 -10.85
N GLY A 172 3.38 -13.83 -9.85
CA GLY A 172 3.80 -12.43 -9.73
C GLY A 172 5.26 -12.24 -10.12
N ALA A 173 5.56 -11.05 -10.66
CA ALA A 173 6.91 -10.55 -10.88
C ALA A 173 7.30 -9.59 -9.75
N PHE A 174 8.29 -9.98 -8.95
CA PHE A 174 8.79 -9.22 -7.79
C PHE A 174 10.13 -8.56 -8.09
N GLN A 175 10.48 -7.55 -7.30
CA GLN A 175 11.79 -6.92 -7.23
C GLN A 175 12.65 -7.57 -6.12
N GLU A 176 13.94 -7.22 -6.06
CA GLU A 176 14.89 -7.83 -5.11
C GLU A 176 14.50 -7.59 -3.64
N ASP A 177 13.77 -6.51 -3.37
CA ASP A 177 13.24 -6.15 -2.05
C ASP A 177 11.96 -6.91 -1.66
N GLY A 178 11.51 -7.85 -2.50
CA GLY A 178 10.28 -8.61 -2.28
C GLY A 178 8.99 -7.83 -2.58
N ARG A 179 9.07 -6.70 -3.30
CA ARG A 179 7.89 -5.92 -3.69
C ARG A 179 7.61 -6.00 -5.18
N MET A 180 6.33 -5.97 -5.55
CA MET A 180 5.90 -5.77 -6.93
C MET A 180 6.10 -4.30 -7.36
N LEU A 181 5.88 -3.97 -8.64
CA LEU A 181 6.12 -2.62 -9.18
C LEU A 181 5.31 -1.53 -8.46
N THR A 182 4.07 -1.85 -8.07
CA THR A 182 3.19 -0.93 -7.33
C THR A 182 3.43 -0.92 -5.82
N GLY A 183 4.44 -1.66 -5.33
CA GLY A 183 4.82 -1.73 -3.91
C GLY A 183 4.18 -2.88 -3.13
N SER A 184 3.35 -3.70 -3.78
CA SER A 184 2.68 -4.84 -3.13
C SER A 184 3.70 -5.84 -2.58
N SER A 185 3.52 -6.29 -1.33
CA SER A 185 4.39 -7.27 -0.68
C SER A 185 3.99 -8.70 -1.00
N ILE A 186 4.90 -9.67 -0.76
CA ILE A 186 4.69 -11.11 -1.00
C ILE A 186 3.46 -11.63 -0.23
N ASP A 187 3.29 -11.20 1.02
CA ASP A 187 2.16 -11.60 1.85
C ASP A 187 0.83 -11.02 1.35
N ALA A 188 0.80 -9.76 0.92
CA ALA A 188 -0.40 -9.12 0.37
C ALA A 188 -0.82 -9.79 -0.95
N PHE A 189 0.15 -10.11 -1.81
CA PHE A 189 -0.07 -10.94 -3.01
C PHE A 189 -0.67 -12.30 -2.64
N ALA A 190 -0.04 -13.03 -1.71
CA ALA A 190 -0.49 -14.36 -1.32
C ALA A 190 -1.92 -14.35 -0.75
N GLU A 191 -2.26 -13.35 0.06
CA GLU A 191 -3.59 -13.17 0.65
C GLU A 191 -4.65 -12.86 -0.42
N LEU A 192 -4.35 -11.93 -1.34
CA LEU A 192 -5.25 -11.58 -2.44
C LEU A 192 -5.52 -12.78 -3.35
N VAL A 193 -4.47 -13.42 -3.84
CA VAL A 193 -4.57 -14.53 -4.80
C VAL A 193 -5.28 -15.75 -4.19
N THR A 194 -4.97 -16.08 -2.93
CA THR A 194 -5.67 -17.15 -2.22
C THR A 194 -7.15 -16.82 -2.04
N SER A 195 -7.46 -15.61 -1.58
CA SER A 195 -8.84 -15.22 -1.24
C SER A 195 -9.75 -15.15 -2.47
N LEU A 196 -9.23 -14.78 -3.63
CA LEU A 196 -9.94 -14.81 -4.92
C LEU A 196 -10.08 -16.22 -5.52
N GLY A 197 -9.49 -17.24 -4.88
CA GLY A 197 -9.69 -18.64 -5.24
C GLY A 197 -8.86 -19.13 -6.41
N ALA A 198 -7.59 -18.72 -6.47
CA ALA A 198 -6.58 -19.41 -7.28
C ALA A 198 -6.31 -20.83 -6.76
N ASP A 199 -5.93 -21.73 -7.66
CA ASP A 199 -5.61 -23.12 -7.36
C ASP A 199 -4.10 -23.34 -7.14
N ALA A 200 -3.26 -22.45 -7.66
CA ALA A 200 -1.83 -22.38 -7.38
C ALA A 200 -1.32 -20.94 -7.54
N MET A 201 -0.26 -20.59 -6.81
CA MET A 201 0.38 -19.27 -6.93
C MET A 201 1.90 -19.37 -7.01
N GLY A 202 2.60 -18.32 -7.45
CA GLY A 202 4.06 -18.35 -7.40
C GLY A 202 4.75 -17.14 -8.00
N MET A 203 5.99 -17.35 -8.42
CA MET A 203 6.83 -16.33 -9.01
C MET A 203 7.41 -16.81 -10.34
N ASN A 204 7.49 -15.89 -11.29
CA ASN A 204 8.18 -16.12 -12.55
C ASN A 204 8.88 -14.84 -13.02
N CYS A 205 9.83 -15.00 -13.94
CA CYS A 205 10.58 -13.87 -14.53
C CYS A 205 11.34 -13.04 -13.47
N SER A 206 11.52 -11.73 -13.75
CA SER A 206 12.38 -10.75 -13.05
C SER A 206 13.86 -11.13 -12.97
N PHE A 207 14.18 -12.21 -12.27
CA PHE A 207 15.54 -12.59 -11.93
C PHE A 207 15.84 -14.05 -12.29
N GLY A 208 17.10 -14.43 -12.06
CA GLY A 208 17.51 -15.81 -12.12
C GLY A 208 17.06 -16.61 -10.88
N PRO A 209 17.37 -17.91 -10.84
CA PRO A 209 17.13 -18.76 -9.69
C PRO A 209 17.80 -18.29 -8.40
N VAL A 210 18.93 -17.58 -8.47
CA VAL A 210 19.70 -17.16 -7.30
C VAL A 210 18.92 -16.15 -6.46
N GLU A 211 18.40 -15.10 -7.11
CA GLU A 211 17.66 -14.02 -6.46
C GLU A 211 16.23 -14.43 -6.15
N THR A 212 15.65 -15.33 -6.95
CA THR A 212 14.25 -15.80 -6.77
C THR A 212 14.11 -16.77 -5.59
N LEU A 213 15.15 -17.55 -5.26
CA LEU A 213 15.06 -18.59 -4.23
C LEU A 213 14.75 -18.06 -2.82
N PRO A 214 15.38 -16.97 -2.32
CA PRO A 214 15.00 -16.34 -1.06
C PRO A 214 13.52 -15.90 -1.02
N LEU A 215 13.04 -15.26 -2.08
CA LEU A 215 11.65 -14.78 -2.16
C LEU A 215 10.65 -15.95 -2.17
N MET A 216 10.98 -17.04 -2.87
CA MET A 216 10.16 -18.25 -2.85
C MET A 216 10.17 -18.97 -1.50
N LYS A 217 11.25 -18.87 -0.71
CA LYS A 217 11.26 -19.39 0.67
C LYS A 217 10.27 -18.63 1.54
N GLU A 218 10.29 -17.30 1.49
CA GLU A 218 9.33 -16.45 2.19
C GLU A 218 7.89 -16.79 1.80
N LEU A 219 7.59 -16.86 0.50
CA LEU A 219 6.27 -17.24 0.02
C LEU A 219 5.87 -18.65 0.50
N SER A 220 6.81 -19.60 0.55
CA SER A 220 6.52 -20.97 0.98
C SER A 220 6.10 -21.12 2.44
N GLU A 221 6.48 -20.18 3.30
CA GLU A 221 6.13 -20.19 4.72
C GLU A 221 4.69 -19.72 4.95
N ILE A 222 4.17 -18.86 4.08
CA ILE A 222 2.84 -18.25 4.22
C ILE A 222 1.78 -18.82 3.28
N ALA A 223 2.18 -19.48 2.18
CA ALA A 223 1.25 -19.97 1.18
C ALA A 223 0.36 -21.12 1.70
N THR A 224 -0.93 -21.05 1.37
CA THR A 224 -1.94 -22.05 1.75
C THR A 224 -2.39 -22.93 0.58
N ILE A 225 -1.99 -22.56 -0.64
CA ILE A 225 -2.25 -23.28 -1.90
C ILE A 225 -0.92 -23.67 -2.56
N PRO A 226 -0.93 -24.63 -3.52
CA PRO A 226 0.26 -25.05 -4.25
C PRO A 226 1.08 -23.92 -4.86
N LEU A 227 2.40 -24.14 -4.93
CA LEU A 227 3.39 -23.16 -5.37
C LEU A 227 3.96 -23.45 -6.75
N ILE A 228 4.27 -22.37 -7.47
CA ILE A 228 4.88 -22.32 -8.80
C ILE A 228 6.23 -21.58 -8.72
N ALA A 229 7.27 -22.08 -9.39
CA ALA A 229 8.51 -21.34 -9.60
C ALA A 229 9.04 -21.51 -11.03
N ASN A 230 9.09 -20.40 -11.77
CA ASN A 230 9.61 -20.34 -13.15
C ASN A 230 10.66 -19.21 -13.30
N PRO A 231 11.85 -19.31 -12.69
CA PRO A 231 12.87 -18.27 -12.80
C PRO A 231 13.46 -18.18 -14.22
N ASN A 232 14.06 -17.03 -14.56
CA ASN A 232 14.85 -16.89 -15.79
C ASN A 232 16.14 -17.73 -15.72
N ALA A 233 16.80 -18.01 -16.84
CA ALA A 233 18.10 -18.68 -16.88
C ALA A 233 19.28 -17.77 -16.42
N GLY A 234 19.05 -16.93 -15.42
CA GLY A 234 19.96 -15.87 -14.98
C GLY A 234 19.50 -14.47 -15.39
N LEU A 235 20.35 -13.48 -15.12
CA LEU A 235 20.10 -12.10 -15.55
C LEU A 235 20.38 -11.94 -17.06
N PRO A 236 19.60 -11.11 -17.77
CA PRO A 236 19.83 -10.85 -19.18
C PRO A 236 21.10 -10.01 -19.37
N VAL A 237 22.02 -10.48 -20.21
CA VAL A 237 23.23 -9.77 -20.62
C VAL A 237 23.20 -9.52 -22.12
N VAL A 238 23.32 -8.26 -22.53
CA VAL A 238 23.38 -7.91 -23.96
C VAL A 238 24.81 -8.08 -24.46
N ARG A 239 25.01 -8.98 -25.44
CA ARG A 239 26.27 -9.14 -26.19
C ARG A 239 25.96 -9.06 -27.68
N ASP A 240 26.66 -8.19 -28.41
CA ASP A 240 26.45 -7.97 -29.86
C ASP A 240 24.99 -7.68 -30.27
N GLY A 241 24.24 -6.94 -29.43
CA GLY A 241 22.84 -6.61 -29.68
C GLY A 241 21.86 -7.77 -29.50
N LYS A 242 22.32 -8.92 -28.97
CA LYS A 242 21.50 -10.07 -28.61
C LYS A 242 21.50 -10.26 -27.09
N THR A 243 20.36 -10.66 -26.55
CA THR A 243 20.20 -10.97 -25.12
C THR A 243 20.65 -12.41 -24.84
N PHE A 244 21.60 -12.57 -23.93
CA PHE A 244 22.08 -13.85 -23.40
C PHE A 244 21.69 -13.99 -21.93
N TYR A 245 21.69 -15.22 -21.44
CA TYR A 245 21.41 -15.57 -20.05
C TYR A 245 22.60 -16.37 -19.52
N ASP A 246 23.05 -16.06 -18.30
CA ASP A 246 24.37 -16.47 -17.80
C ASP A 246 24.37 -17.80 -17.02
N ILE A 247 23.24 -18.50 -16.90
CA ILE A 247 23.15 -19.80 -16.23
C ILE A 247 22.88 -20.90 -17.28
N ASP A 248 23.73 -21.92 -17.30
CA ASP A 248 23.53 -23.09 -18.15
C ASP A 248 22.49 -24.07 -17.57
N ASP A 249 22.16 -25.12 -18.33
CA ASP A 249 21.11 -26.05 -17.96
C ASP A 249 21.49 -26.99 -16.80
N ASP A 250 22.77 -27.27 -16.56
CA ASP A 250 23.23 -28.06 -15.40
C ASP A 250 23.10 -27.24 -14.11
N ASP A 251 23.61 -26.01 -14.12
CA ASP A 251 23.53 -25.10 -12.98
C ASP A 251 22.08 -24.75 -12.66
N TYR A 252 21.26 -24.49 -13.69
CA TYR A 252 19.83 -24.22 -13.51
C TYR A 252 19.11 -25.38 -12.83
N ALA A 253 19.34 -26.62 -13.28
CA ALA A 253 18.72 -27.80 -12.69
C ALA A 253 19.11 -28.01 -11.23
N GLU A 254 20.34 -27.66 -10.84
CA GLU A 254 20.77 -27.68 -9.43
C GLU A 254 19.97 -26.70 -8.57
N TYR A 255 19.72 -25.48 -9.06
CA TYR A 255 18.85 -24.56 -8.35
C TYR A 255 17.41 -25.05 -8.26
N MET A 256 16.89 -25.70 -9.32
CA MET A 256 15.52 -26.25 -9.29
C MET A 256 15.35 -27.38 -8.27
N VAL A 257 16.42 -28.11 -7.91
CA VAL A 257 16.42 -29.01 -6.75
C VAL A 257 16.18 -28.20 -5.47
N ALA A 258 16.87 -27.08 -5.27
CA ALA A 258 16.66 -26.23 -4.10
C ALA A 258 15.23 -25.64 -4.04
N PHE A 259 14.62 -25.27 -5.17
CA PHE A 259 13.20 -24.88 -5.23
C PHE A 259 12.27 -26.04 -4.87
N ALA A 260 12.55 -27.26 -5.34
CA ALA A 260 11.76 -28.42 -4.98
C ALA A 260 11.82 -28.71 -3.47
N GLU A 261 12.95 -28.45 -2.80
CA GLU A 261 13.12 -28.60 -1.35
C GLU A 261 12.32 -27.58 -0.52
N THR A 262 12.02 -26.39 -1.07
CA THR A 262 11.14 -25.42 -0.36
C THR A 262 9.69 -25.88 -0.32
N GLY A 263 9.31 -26.83 -1.17
CA GLY A 263 7.96 -27.40 -1.25
C GLY A 263 7.19 -27.00 -2.50
N VAL A 264 7.85 -26.37 -3.48
CA VAL A 264 7.23 -26.01 -4.78
C VAL A 264 6.76 -27.25 -5.53
N GLN A 265 5.51 -27.21 -6.00
CA GLN A 265 4.85 -28.33 -6.68
C GLN A 265 4.84 -28.21 -8.21
N ILE A 266 4.97 -27.00 -8.74
CA ILE A 266 5.08 -26.74 -10.17
C ILE A 266 6.38 -26.01 -10.43
N ILE A 267 7.25 -26.59 -11.26
CA ILE A 267 8.50 -25.96 -11.64
C ILE A 267 8.67 -25.95 -13.16
N GLY A 268 9.21 -24.88 -13.71
CA GLY A 268 9.50 -24.75 -15.12
C GLY A 268 10.54 -23.67 -15.32
N GLY A 269 10.44 -22.94 -16.43
CA GLY A 269 11.36 -21.85 -16.72
C GLY A 269 10.70 -20.67 -17.43
N CYS A 270 11.29 -19.49 -17.25
CA CYS A 270 10.89 -18.28 -17.98
C CYS A 270 11.95 -17.93 -19.03
N CYS A 271 12.38 -16.68 -19.14
CA CYS A 271 13.24 -16.23 -20.23
C CYS A 271 14.62 -16.89 -20.19
N GLY A 272 15.12 -17.29 -21.37
CA GLY A 272 16.40 -17.97 -21.52
C GLY A 272 16.40 -19.47 -21.25
N THR A 273 15.27 -20.04 -20.81
CA THR A 273 15.15 -21.49 -20.58
C THR A 273 14.69 -22.20 -21.85
N PHE A 274 15.43 -23.23 -22.27
CA PHE A 274 15.19 -24.04 -23.48
C PHE A 274 14.83 -25.48 -23.10
N PRO A 275 14.40 -26.33 -24.06
CA PRO A 275 14.00 -27.70 -23.73
C PRO A 275 15.02 -28.51 -22.91
N SER A 276 16.34 -28.30 -23.09
CA SER A 276 17.36 -29.01 -22.29
C SER A 276 17.33 -28.64 -20.80
N TYR A 277 16.94 -27.41 -20.46
CA TYR A 277 16.76 -26.97 -19.08
C TYR A 277 15.62 -27.75 -18.41
N ILE A 278 14.49 -27.85 -19.10
CA ILE A 278 13.32 -28.59 -18.61
C ILE A 278 13.65 -30.08 -18.45
N GLU A 279 14.33 -30.68 -19.43
CA GLU A 279 14.75 -32.09 -19.35
C GLU A 279 15.62 -32.37 -18.12
N LYS A 280 16.65 -31.55 -17.88
CA LYS A 280 17.53 -31.69 -16.70
C LYS A 280 16.78 -31.41 -15.40
N THR A 281 15.92 -30.40 -15.36
CA THR A 281 15.07 -30.13 -14.19
C THR A 281 14.18 -31.32 -13.85
N VAL A 282 13.51 -31.93 -14.84
CA VAL A 282 12.68 -33.13 -14.66
C VAL A 282 13.53 -34.29 -14.15
N GLU A 283 14.67 -34.57 -14.80
CA GLU A 283 15.58 -35.65 -14.40
C GLU A 283 16.00 -35.56 -12.94
N ARG A 284 16.34 -34.35 -12.48
CA ARG A 284 16.86 -34.09 -11.13
C ARG A 284 15.78 -34.06 -10.04
N THR A 285 14.53 -33.78 -10.38
CA THR A 285 13.49 -33.47 -9.37
C THR A 285 12.26 -34.38 -9.38
N LYS A 286 12.03 -35.20 -10.41
CA LYS A 286 10.79 -36.00 -10.53
C LYS A 286 10.53 -36.96 -9.37
N ASP A 287 11.61 -37.50 -8.78
CA ASP A 287 11.55 -38.50 -7.71
C ASP A 287 11.64 -37.84 -6.31
N MET A 288 11.77 -36.51 -6.23
CA MET A 288 11.80 -35.78 -4.96
C MET A 288 10.40 -35.68 -4.36
N PRO A 289 10.25 -35.77 -3.02
CA PRO A 289 8.96 -35.69 -2.36
C PRO A 289 8.28 -34.34 -2.60
N ILE A 290 6.95 -34.34 -2.47
CA ILE A 290 6.11 -33.13 -2.57
C ILE A 290 5.67 -32.77 -1.17
N ALA A 291 5.80 -31.49 -0.83
CA ALA A 291 5.28 -30.95 0.42
C ALA A 291 3.89 -30.35 0.18
N SER A 292 3.03 -30.43 1.20
CA SER A 292 1.85 -29.58 1.23
C SER A 292 2.25 -28.14 1.56
N PRO A 293 1.48 -27.14 1.12
CA PRO A 293 1.68 -25.75 1.53
C PRO A 293 1.71 -25.64 3.06
N ARG A 294 2.61 -24.80 3.59
CA ARG A 294 2.90 -24.70 5.03
C ARG A 294 2.07 -23.64 5.76
N GLY A 295 1.52 -22.69 5.01
CA GLY A 295 0.74 -21.58 5.55
C GLY A 295 -0.60 -22.01 6.14
N ARG A 296 -1.19 -21.10 6.93
CA ARG A 296 -2.53 -21.25 7.50
C ARG A 296 -3.47 -20.19 6.92
N LEU A 297 -4.76 -20.51 6.81
CA LEU A 297 -5.77 -19.48 6.56
C LEU A 297 -5.80 -18.50 7.73
N ARG A 298 -5.85 -17.22 7.42
CA ARG A 298 -5.88 -16.11 8.40
C ARG A 298 -7.17 -15.33 8.26
N THR A 299 -7.57 -14.72 9.38
CA THR A 299 -8.60 -13.67 9.39
C THR A 299 -7.88 -12.35 9.20
N ALA A 300 -7.57 -12.02 7.94
CA ALA A 300 -6.64 -10.93 7.65
C ALA A 300 -7.18 -9.99 6.55
N PRO A 301 -7.81 -8.86 6.89
CA PRO A 301 -8.07 -7.83 5.89
C PRO A 301 -6.75 -7.27 5.39
N SER A 302 -6.71 -6.91 4.10
CA SER A 302 -5.49 -6.41 3.48
C SER A 302 -5.80 -5.25 2.54
N SER A 303 -4.89 -4.29 2.47
CA SER A 303 -4.70 -3.48 1.27
C SER A 303 -3.77 -4.24 0.31
N TYR A 304 -3.23 -3.54 -0.67
CA TYR A 304 -2.21 -4.08 -1.57
C TYR A 304 -0.80 -4.06 -0.96
N THR A 305 -0.55 -3.27 0.09
CA THR A 305 0.77 -3.11 0.73
C THR A 305 0.82 -3.53 2.20
N HIS A 306 -0.33 -3.74 2.83
CA HIS A 306 -0.43 -4.01 4.25
C HIS A 306 -1.47 -5.08 4.57
N ILE A 307 -1.17 -5.93 5.55
CA ILE A 307 -2.08 -6.96 6.07
C ILE A 307 -2.20 -6.80 7.59
N VAL A 308 -3.41 -7.00 8.10
CA VAL A 308 -3.68 -7.05 9.53
C VAL A 308 -4.12 -8.47 9.92
N ASP A 309 -3.25 -9.31 10.47
CA ASP A 309 -3.66 -10.64 10.99
C ASP A 309 -4.36 -10.47 12.34
N ILE A 310 -5.71 -10.46 12.34
CA ILE A 310 -6.57 -10.26 13.52
C ILE A 310 -6.30 -11.27 14.65
N GLY A 311 -5.57 -12.37 14.38
CA GLY A 311 -5.16 -13.34 15.38
C GLY A 311 -3.87 -13.02 16.15
N GLU A 312 -3.08 -12.02 15.73
CA GLU A 312 -1.78 -11.70 16.33
C GLU A 312 -1.94 -10.89 17.62
N LYS A 313 -2.70 -9.79 17.56
CA LYS A 313 -3.02 -8.90 18.68
C LYS A 313 -4.36 -8.20 18.42
N PRO A 314 -4.93 -7.49 19.42
CA PRO A 314 -6.06 -6.62 19.16
C PRO A 314 -5.68 -5.43 18.28
N TYR A 315 -6.58 -4.97 17.40
CA TYR A 315 -6.34 -3.85 16.49
C TYR A 315 -7.39 -2.73 16.62
N MET A 316 -7.05 -1.53 16.16
CA MET A 316 -7.97 -0.39 16.06
C MET A 316 -8.50 -0.23 14.64
N ILE A 317 -9.82 -0.15 14.49
CA ILE A 317 -10.52 0.23 13.27
C ILE A 317 -11.00 1.68 13.44
N GLY A 318 -10.50 2.59 12.61
CA GLY A 318 -10.84 4.02 12.67
C GLY A 318 -12.28 4.27 12.24
N GLU A 319 -13.08 4.93 13.10
CA GLU A 319 -14.51 5.17 12.89
C GLU A 319 -14.84 6.56 12.28
N ARG A 320 -13.84 7.43 12.03
CA ARG A 320 -14.11 8.84 11.71
C ARG A 320 -14.63 9.04 10.29
N LEU A 321 -14.37 8.14 9.35
CA LEU A 321 -14.92 8.14 7.98
C LEU A 321 -16.40 7.72 7.92
N ASN A 322 -17.21 8.31 8.81
CA ASN A 322 -18.65 8.08 8.92
C ASN A 322 -19.42 9.41 8.97
N PRO A 323 -20.32 9.70 8.00
CA PRO A 323 -21.04 10.97 7.90
C PRO A 323 -22.17 11.13 8.92
N THR A 324 -22.50 10.10 9.69
CA THR A 324 -23.60 10.13 10.66
C THR A 324 -23.40 11.24 11.69
N GLY A 325 -24.31 12.22 11.71
CA GLY A 325 -24.25 13.39 12.61
C GLY A 325 -23.21 14.46 12.22
N LYS A 326 -22.40 14.26 11.18
CA LYS A 326 -21.33 15.19 10.75
C LYS A 326 -21.74 15.97 9.50
N LYS A 327 -22.36 17.15 9.69
CA LYS A 327 -22.88 17.98 8.59
C LYS A 327 -21.83 18.32 7.51
N TYR A 328 -20.60 18.62 7.92
CA TYR A 328 -19.53 18.96 6.98
C TYR A 328 -19.15 17.77 6.08
N LEU A 329 -19.09 16.55 6.66
CA LEU A 329 -18.76 15.33 5.92
C LEU A 329 -19.92 14.91 5.01
N GLN A 330 -21.17 15.03 5.48
CA GLN A 330 -22.36 14.84 4.63
C GLN A 330 -22.36 15.78 3.43
N GLN A 331 -21.97 17.04 3.62
CA GLN A 331 -21.90 18.02 2.53
C GLN A 331 -20.76 17.70 1.56
N ALA A 332 -19.57 17.34 2.06
CA ALA A 332 -18.43 16.93 1.25
C ALA A 332 -18.77 15.73 0.33
N LEU A 333 -19.44 14.70 0.86
CA LEU A 333 -19.89 13.55 0.06
C LEU A 333 -20.93 13.92 -1.00
N LYS A 334 -21.88 14.81 -0.67
CA LYS A 334 -22.89 15.29 -1.64
C LYS A 334 -22.28 16.12 -2.77
N ASP A 335 -21.31 16.96 -2.45
CA ASP A 335 -20.63 17.83 -3.41
C ASP A 335 -19.55 17.07 -4.21
N ARG A 336 -19.31 15.80 -3.91
CA ARG A 336 -18.21 14.97 -4.46
C ARG A 336 -16.83 15.60 -4.22
N HIS A 337 -16.69 16.35 -3.13
CA HIS A 337 -15.43 16.93 -2.69
C HIS A 337 -14.77 15.99 -1.69
N THR A 338 -14.12 14.96 -2.20
CA THR A 338 -13.56 13.87 -1.40
C THR A 338 -12.26 14.21 -0.67
N SER A 339 -11.59 15.32 -1.00
CA SER A 339 -10.32 15.72 -0.36
C SER A 339 -10.40 15.81 1.18
N ALA A 340 -11.51 16.32 1.71
CA ALA A 340 -11.74 16.36 3.16
C ALA A 340 -11.93 14.96 3.78
N VAL A 341 -12.45 14.01 3.00
CA VAL A 341 -12.60 12.61 3.43
C VAL A 341 -11.24 11.91 3.43
N LEU A 342 -10.44 12.12 2.39
CA LEU A 342 -9.08 11.58 2.28
C LEU A 342 -8.16 12.11 3.39
N ALA A 343 -8.29 13.39 3.76
CA ALA A 343 -7.55 13.96 4.89
C ALA A 343 -7.86 13.25 6.22
N ILE A 344 -9.13 12.92 6.48
CA ILE A 344 -9.53 12.17 7.69
C ILE A 344 -8.91 10.77 7.68
N ALA A 345 -8.84 10.11 6.52
CA ALA A 345 -8.22 8.80 6.40
C ALA A 345 -6.74 8.82 6.80
N LEU A 346 -5.99 9.81 6.29
CA LEU A 346 -4.59 10.02 6.64
C LEU A 346 -4.41 10.38 8.12
N GLU A 347 -5.26 11.24 8.67
CA GLU A 347 -5.24 11.56 10.10
C GLU A 347 -5.50 10.32 10.97
N GLU A 348 -6.45 9.45 10.60
CA GLU A 348 -6.70 8.21 11.37
C GLU A 348 -5.52 7.23 11.28
N GLU A 349 -4.85 7.14 10.13
CA GLU A 349 -3.61 6.36 9.96
C GLU A 349 -2.48 6.92 10.84
N GLU A 350 -2.27 8.24 10.85
CA GLU A 350 -1.29 8.91 11.72
C GLU A 350 -1.61 8.74 13.21
N ASP A 351 -2.90 8.74 13.56
CA ASP A 351 -3.39 8.48 14.93
C ASP A 351 -3.31 6.99 15.31
N GLY A 352 -2.83 6.11 14.43
CA GLY A 352 -2.55 4.71 14.72
C GLY A 352 -3.72 3.75 14.49
N ALA A 353 -4.71 4.12 13.66
CA ALA A 353 -5.64 3.14 13.12
C ALA A 353 -4.88 2.08 12.31
N HIS A 354 -5.38 0.85 12.34
CA HIS A 354 -4.81 -0.27 11.58
C HIS A 354 -5.72 -0.68 10.41
N ILE A 355 -7.00 -0.34 10.49
CA ILE A 355 -8.03 -0.53 9.46
C ILE A 355 -8.90 0.73 9.48
N LEU A 356 -9.46 1.13 8.34
CA LEU A 356 -10.38 2.27 8.27
C LEU A 356 -11.81 1.81 7.96
N ASP A 357 -12.79 2.21 8.78
CA ASP A 357 -14.22 1.97 8.54
C ASP A 357 -14.80 3.06 7.63
N VAL A 358 -15.21 2.69 6.41
CA VAL A 358 -15.64 3.63 5.37
C VAL A 358 -17.14 3.54 5.16
N ASN A 359 -17.85 4.58 5.59
CA ASN A 359 -19.31 4.69 5.45
C ASN A 359 -19.69 5.93 4.62
N VAL A 360 -20.64 5.79 3.70
CA VAL A 360 -21.18 6.91 2.89
C VAL A 360 -22.67 7.16 3.10
N GLY A 361 -23.22 6.65 4.20
CA GLY A 361 -24.63 6.67 4.55
C GLY A 361 -25.16 8.09 4.77
N VAL A 362 -25.59 8.74 3.68
CA VAL A 362 -26.18 10.08 3.68
C VAL A 362 -27.55 10.00 3.03
N PRO A 363 -28.63 10.48 3.69
CA PRO A 363 -29.97 10.45 3.10
C PRO A 363 -30.03 11.13 1.74
N GLY A 364 -30.51 10.38 0.74
CA GLY A 364 -30.65 10.84 -0.65
C GLY A 364 -29.39 10.75 -1.52
N LEU A 365 -28.28 10.22 -0.99
CA LEU A 365 -27.07 9.96 -1.75
C LEU A 365 -27.17 8.58 -2.43
N ASP A 366 -26.67 8.47 -3.66
CA ASP A 366 -26.53 7.18 -4.33
C ASP A 366 -25.25 6.48 -3.84
N GLU A 367 -25.39 5.64 -2.81
CA GLU A 367 -24.26 4.89 -2.24
C GLU A 367 -23.57 4.00 -3.28
N ALA A 368 -24.32 3.46 -4.25
CA ALA A 368 -23.79 2.55 -5.25
C ALA A 368 -22.92 3.26 -6.30
N GLU A 369 -23.03 4.58 -6.40
CA GLU A 369 -22.13 5.41 -7.18
C GLU A 369 -20.99 5.98 -6.33
N VAL A 370 -21.28 6.46 -5.11
CA VAL A 370 -20.30 7.20 -4.31
C VAL A 370 -19.30 6.29 -3.62
N LEU A 371 -19.74 5.16 -3.04
CA LEU A 371 -18.86 4.29 -2.27
C LEU A 371 -17.71 3.70 -3.11
N PRO A 372 -17.93 3.11 -4.30
CA PRO A 372 -16.83 2.56 -5.09
C PRO A 372 -15.84 3.65 -5.54
N ASN A 373 -16.32 4.86 -5.83
CA ASN A 373 -15.47 5.99 -6.18
C ASN A 373 -14.59 6.43 -5.01
N LEU A 374 -15.15 6.53 -3.81
CA LEU A 374 -14.40 6.87 -2.61
C LEU A 374 -13.37 5.78 -2.27
N ILE A 375 -13.73 4.50 -2.37
CA ILE A 375 -12.81 3.38 -2.13
C ILE A 375 -11.62 3.43 -3.09
N ARG A 376 -11.87 3.70 -4.38
CA ARG A 376 -10.81 3.88 -5.40
C ARG A 376 -9.84 5.00 -5.04
N GLU A 377 -10.33 6.10 -4.47
CA GLU A 377 -9.48 7.22 -4.06
C GLU A 377 -8.73 6.95 -2.76
N LEU A 378 -9.40 6.34 -1.77
CA LEU A 378 -8.80 5.98 -0.48
C LEU A 378 -7.62 5.02 -0.64
N GLN A 379 -7.77 3.96 -1.44
CA GLN A 379 -6.68 3.02 -1.68
C GLN A 379 -5.49 3.66 -2.43
N GLY A 380 -5.65 4.86 -3.01
CA GLY A 380 -4.56 5.61 -3.62
C GLY A 380 -3.79 6.51 -2.66
N VAL A 381 -4.28 6.71 -1.42
CA VAL A 381 -3.66 7.61 -0.43
C VAL A 381 -3.29 6.93 0.87
N THR A 382 -4.00 5.88 1.28
CA THR A 382 -3.70 5.13 2.52
C THR A 382 -3.18 3.74 2.22
N SER A 383 -2.27 3.28 3.07
CA SER A 383 -1.78 1.91 3.05
C SER A 383 -2.66 0.95 3.85
N LEU A 384 -3.61 1.45 4.64
CA LEU A 384 -4.41 0.64 5.55
C LEU A 384 -5.50 -0.17 4.83
N PRO A 385 -5.81 -1.39 5.32
CA PRO A 385 -6.99 -2.12 4.89
C PRO A 385 -8.29 -1.34 5.15
N LEU A 386 -9.29 -1.55 4.30
CA LEU A 386 -10.57 -0.87 4.37
C LEU A 386 -11.69 -1.83 4.81
N GLN A 387 -12.48 -1.39 5.78
CA GLN A 387 -13.76 -1.96 6.12
C GLN A 387 -14.86 -1.19 5.37
N ILE A 388 -15.58 -1.88 4.48
CA ILE A 388 -16.63 -1.32 3.64
C ILE A 388 -17.94 -1.37 4.43
N ASP A 389 -18.37 -0.23 4.98
CA ASP A 389 -19.57 -0.11 5.81
C ASP A 389 -20.77 0.45 5.04
N THR A 390 -21.69 -0.44 4.66
CA THR A 390 -22.94 -0.08 4.00
C THR A 390 -24.00 -1.16 4.21
N THR A 391 -25.27 -0.74 4.21
CA THR A 391 -26.42 -1.66 4.16
C THR A 391 -26.93 -1.88 2.73
N ASN A 392 -26.39 -1.17 1.75
CA ASN A 392 -26.74 -1.30 0.35
C ASN A 392 -25.87 -2.40 -0.31
N VAL A 393 -26.50 -3.53 -0.62
CA VAL A 393 -25.85 -4.71 -1.21
C VAL A 393 -25.18 -4.39 -2.55
N ASP A 394 -25.80 -3.55 -3.40
CA ASP A 394 -25.24 -3.16 -4.70
C ASP A 394 -24.00 -2.28 -4.54
N ALA A 395 -24.03 -1.34 -3.58
CA ALA A 395 -22.86 -0.52 -3.24
C ALA A 395 -21.71 -1.37 -2.69
N MET A 396 -22.03 -2.32 -1.81
CA MET A 396 -21.05 -3.25 -1.24
C MET A 396 -20.37 -4.11 -2.30
N GLU A 397 -21.15 -4.71 -3.21
CA GLU A 397 -20.62 -5.53 -4.30
C GLU A 397 -19.71 -4.72 -5.23
N LYS A 398 -20.14 -3.52 -5.66
CA LYS A 398 -19.34 -2.65 -6.52
C LYS A 398 -18.04 -2.19 -5.86
N ALA A 399 -18.08 -1.88 -4.56
CA ALA A 399 -16.89 -1.53 -3.79
C ALA A 399 -15.94 -2.72 -3.60
N ALA A 400 -16.46 -3.90 -3.27
CA ALA A 400 -15.65 -5.12 -3.11
C ALA A 400 -14.99 -5.55 -4.44
N ARG A 401 -15.68 -5.32 -5.56
CA ARG A 401 -15.17 -5.61 -6.91
C ARG A 401 -13.91 -4.84 -7.27
N ILE A 402 -13.85 -3.56 -6.91
CA ILE A 402 -12.74 -2.66 -7.29
C ILE A 402 -11.70 -2.49 -6.18
N TYR A 403 -11.92 -3.01 -4.98
CA TYR A 403 -10.96 -2.86 -3.89
C TYR A 403 -9.65 -3.63 -4.15
N ASN A 404 -8.48 -2.98 -4.10
CA ASN A 404 -7.19 -3.68 -4.25
C ASN A 404 -6.69 -4.26 -2.92
N GLY A 405 -7.08 -5.51 -2.64
CA GLY A 405 -6.79 -6.21 -1.38
C GLY A 405 -7.97 -7.10 -0.97
N ARG A 406 -7.94 -7.58 0.28
CA ARG A 406 -8.99 -8.40 0.89
C ARG A 406 -9.90 -7.52 1.75
N PRO A 407 -11.12 -7.17 1.29
CA PRO A 407 -11.97 -6.21 2.00
C PRO A 407 -12.63 -6.85 3.23
N LEU A 408 -12.94 -6.02 4.23
CA LEU A 408 -13.80 -6.39 5.36
C LEU A 408 -15.20 -5.80 5.14
N LEU A 409 -16.20 -6.64 4.89
CA LEU A 409 -17.57 -6.22 4.64
C LEU A 409 -18.31 -5.98 5.96
N ASN A 410 -18.76 -4.76 6.18
CA ASN A 410 -19.61 -4.37 7.30
C ASN A 410 -21.01 -4.03 6.76
N SER A 411 -22.01 -4.92 6.90
CA SER A 411 -21.98 -6.20 7.63
C SER A 411 -22.97 -7.24 7.11
N VAL A 412 -22.85 -8.46 7.64
CA VAL A 412 -23.85 -9.53 7.58
C VAL A 412 -24.51 -9.69 8.95
N SER A 413 -25.74 -10.21 9.01
CA SER A 413 -26.43 -10.55 10.25
C SER A 413 -26.92 -12.00 10.23
N GLY A 414 -27.45 -12.49 11.35
CA GLY A 414 -28.06 -13.83 11.46
C GLY A 414 -29.36 -14.01 10.66
N LYS A 415 -29.84 -12.97 9.96
CA LYS A 415 -31.01 -13.06 9.09
C LYS A 415 -30.67 -13.76 7.78
N LYS A 416 -31.54 -14.70 7.38
CA LYS A 416 -31.27 -15.56 6.23
C LYS A 416 -31.18 -14.79 4.91
N ASP A 417 -32.08 -13.85 4.67
CA ASP A 417 -32.09 -13.01 3.46
C ASP A 417 -30.81 -12.17 3.33
N VAL A 418 -30.29 -11.65 4.46
CA VAL A 418 -29.01 -10.92 4.49
C VAL A 418 -27.83 -11.85 4.20
N MET A 419 -27.78 -13.04 4.81
CA MET A 419 -26.73 -14.03 4.53
C MET A 419 -26.75 -14.49 3.06
N ASP A 420 -27.92 -14.78 2.52
CA ASP A 420 -28.11 -15.22 1.12
C ASP A 420 -27.68 -14.13 0.11
N ALA A 421 -27.70 -12.85 0.51
CA ALA A 421 -27.23 -11.72 -0.30
C ALA A 421 -25.72 -11.46 -0.16
N ILE A 422 -25.17 -11.52 1.06
CA ILE A 422 -23.78 -11.10 1.34
C ILE A 422 -22.77 -12.23 1.14
N PHE A 423 -23.09 -13.49 1.46
CA PHE A 423 -22.13 -14.59 1.32
C PHE A 423 -21.67 -14.87 -0.12
N PRO A 424 -22.52 -14.75 -1.16
CA PRO A 424 -22.04 -14.78 -2.54
C PRO A 424 -20.98 -13.72 -2.84
N ILE A 425 -21.18 -12.48 -2.37
CA ILE A 425 -20.24 -11.37 -2.55
C ILE A 425 -18.94 -11.69 -1.81
N ALA A 426 -19.02 -12.10 -0.54
CA ALA A 426 -17.86 -12.46 0.25
C ALA A 426 -17.05 -13.59 -0.41
N LYS A 427 -17.73 -14.62 -0.92
CA LYS A 427 -17.06 -15.73 -1.62
C LYS A 427 -16.43 -15.29 -2.94
N LYS A 428 -17.12 -14.46 -3.72
CA LYS A 428 -16.66 -14.01 -5.04
C LYS A 428 -15.43 -13.10 -4.96
N TYR A 429 -15.38 -12.21 -3.98
CA TYR A 429 -14.31 -11.22 -3.83
C TYR A 429 -13.31 -11.55 -2.71
N GLY A 430 -13.38 -12.76 -2.15
CA GLY A 430 -12.49 -13.20 -1.08
C GLY A 430 -12.66 -12.47 0.25
N ALA A 431 -13.76 -11.74 0.44
CA ALA A 431 -13.92 -10.79 1.52
C ALA A 431 -14.13 -11.46 2.90
N LEU A 432 -13.73 -10.73 3.93
CA LEU A 432 -14.12 -11.00 5.32
C LEU A 432 -15.48 -10.36 5.62
N CYS A 433 -16.16 -10.81 6.66
CA CYS A 433 -17.45 -10.29 7.07
C CYS A 433 -17.46 -9.93 8.56
N VAL A 434 -17.94 -8.73 8.87
CA VAL A 434 -18.42 -8.38 10.20
C VAL A 434 -19.80 -9.01 10.38
N ALA A 435 -19.90 -9.95 11.30
CA ALA A 435 -21.10 -10.74 11.58
C ALA A 435 -21.82 -10.21 12.82
N LEU A 436 -22.85 -9.38 12.61
CA LEU A 436 -23.68 -8.83 13.67
C LEU A 436 -24.51 -9.94 14.34
N LEU A 437 -24.40 -10.07 15.66
CA LEU A 437 -25.15 -11.06 16.43
C LEU A 437 -26.61 -10.61 16.69
N LEU A 438 -27.36 -10.46 15.61
CA LEU A 438 -28.80 -10.17 15.58
C LEU A 438 -29.50 -11.03 14.52
N ASP A 439 -30.78 -11.28 14.70
CA ASP A 439 -31.63 -12.06 13.79
C ASP A 439 -32.98 -11.36 13.54
N ASP A 440 -34.00 -12.11 13.09
CA ASP A 440 -35.35 -11.60 12.83
C ASP A 440 -36.05 -11.07 14.09
N ASP A 441 -35.70 -11.58 15.28
CA ASP A 441 -36.22 -11.12 16.57
C ASP A 441 -35.43 -9.90 17.11
N GLY A 442 -34.42 -9.43 16.36
CA GLY A 442 -33.57 -8.29 16.70
C GLY A 442 -32.33 -8.70 17.49
N ILE A 443 -31.88 -7.83 18.41
CA ILE A 443 -30.64 -8.05 19.18
C ILE A 443 -30.96 -8.91 20.42
N PRO A 444 -30.37 -10.12 20.56
CA PRO A 444 -30.62 -10.96 21.71
C PRO A 444 -30.06 -10.36 23.01
N LYS A 445 -30.84 -10.49 24.08
CA LYS A 445 -30.50 -10.00 25.44
C LYS A 445 -29.59 -10.94 26.23
N THR A 446 -29.42 -12.18 25.77
CA THR A 446 -28.69 -13.24 26.48
C THR A 446 -27.52 -13.71 25.64
N VAL A 447 -26.42 -14.06 26.30
CA VAL A 447 -25.20 -14.57 25.65
C VAL A 447 -25.49 -15.86 24.88
N ASP A 448 -26.26 -16.79 25.43
CA ASP A 448 -26.52 -18.08 24.77
C ASP A 448 -27.20 -17.92 23.40
N LYS A 449 -28.24 -17.08 23.32
CA LYS A 449 -28.87 -16.75 22.02
C LYS A 449 -27.91 -16.08 21.03
N ARG A 450 -26.98 -15.24 21.50
CA ARG A 450 -25.95 -14.67 20.62
C ARG A 450 -25.03 -15.76 20.07
N MET A 451 -24.69 -16.77 20.87
CA MET A 451 -23.91 -17.93 20.42
C MET A 451 -24.68 -18.85 19.47
N GLU A 452 -26.00 -18.98 19.62
CA GLU A 452 -26.86 -19.67 18.64
C GLU A 452 -26.79 -19.00 17.26
N ILE A 453 -26.77 -17.66 17.21
CA ILE A 453 -26.59 -16.89 15.96
C ILE A 453 -25.20 -17.13 15.35
N VAL A 454 -24.14 -17.16 16.17
CA VAL A 454 -22.78 -17.53 15.70
C VAL A 454 -22.81 -18.88 14.98
N ASP A 455 -23.45 -19.89 15.57
CA ASP A 455 -23.53 -21.22 14.98
C ASP A 455 -24.35 -21.24 13.68
N ALA A 456 -25.44 -20.46 13.62
CA ALA A 456 -26.24 -20.30 12.42
C ALA A 456 -25.43 -19.68 11.27
N ILE A 457 -24.69 -18.60 11.54
CA ILE A 457 -23.83 -17.91 10.57
C ILE A 457 -22.73 -18.83 10.05
N LEU A 458 -22.01 -19.52 10.95
CA LEU A 458 -20.96 -20.47 10.56
C LEU A 458 -21.51 -21.62 9.71
N LYS A 459 -22.66 -22.16 10.09
CA LYS A 459 -23.31 -23.26 9.36
C LYS A 459 -23.74 -22.82 7.96
N GLU A 460 -24.35 -21.64 7.83
CA GLU A 460 -24.79 -21.16 6.53
C GLU A 460 -23.61 -20.72 5.67
N GLY A 461 -22.63 -20.00 6.23
CA GLY A 461 -21.40 -19.62 5.53
C GLY A 461 -20.63 -20.81 4.95
N ALA A 462 -20.57 -21.94 5.67
CA ALA A 462 -19.95 -23.17 5.18
C ALA A 462 -20.61 -23.70 3.89
N ARG A 463 -21.91 -23.44 3.65
CA ARG A 463 -22.61 -23.85 2.42
C ARG A 463 -22.16 -23.04 1.21
N TYR A 464 -21.63 -21.83 1.43
CA TYR A 464 -21.03 -20.96 0.42
C TYR A 464 -19.50 -21.14 0.33
N GLY A 465 -18.93 -22.08 1.11
CA GLY A 465 -17.49 -22.30 1.16
C GLY A 465 -16.72 -21.25 1.96
N LEU A 466 -17.38 -20.59 2.93
CA LEU A 466 -16.76 -19.68 3.88
C LEU A 466 -16.46 -20.42 5.18
N SER A 467 -15.21 -20.34 5.64
CA SER A 467 -14.75 -20.90 6.91
C SER A 467 -14.88 -19.90 8.05
N LYS A 468 -14.58 -20.32 9.30
CA LYS A 468 -14.64 -19.42 10.47
C LYS A 468 -13.67 -18.23 10.36
N GLU A 469 -12.57 -18.40 9.63
CA GLU A 469 -11.56 -17.36 9.36
C GLU A 469 -12.08 -16.24 8.44
N HIS A 470 -13.30 -16.36 7.92
CA HIS A 470 -13.96 -15.31 7.14
C HIS A 470 -14.79 -14.34 8.00
N PHE A 471 -14.88 -14.56 9.32
CA PHE A 471 -15.82 -13.84 10.18
C PHE A 471 -15.16 -13.15 11.38
N LEU A 472 -15.54 -11.90 11.61
CA LEU A 472 -15.38 -11.22 12.88
C LEU A 472 -16.78 -11.01 13.48
N PHE A 473 -17.06 -11.60 14.64
CA PHE A 473 -18.38 -11.52 15.25
C PHE A 473 -18.53 -10.26 16.09
N ASP A 474 -19.58 -9.48 15.82
CA ASP A 474 -19.91 -8.28 16.58
C ASP A 474 -21.03 -8.55 17.59
N PRO A 475 -20.75 -8.54 18.90
CA PRO A 475 -21.74 -8.76 19.94
C PRO A 475 -22.73 -7.60 20.09
N LEU A 476 -22.59 -6.50 19.36
CA LEU A 476 -23.44 -5.31 19.37
C LEU A 476 -23.48 -4.63 20.75
N ALA A 477 -22.69 -3.56 20.88
CA ALA A 477 -22.70 -2.69 22.05
C ALA A 477 -24.05 -1.97 22.16
N MET A 478 -24.81 -2.29 23.21
CA MET A 478 -26.07 -1.61 23.49
C MET A 478 -25.87 -0.50 24.51
N THR A 479 -26.45 0.66 24.24
CA THR A 479 -26.29 1.85 25.07
C THR A 479 -26.73 1.61 26.52
N ILE A 480 -25.82 1.82 27.48
CA ILE A 480 -26.07 1.52 28.90
C ILE A 480 -27.07 2.47 29.56
N SER A 481 -27.33 3.64 28.96
CA SER A 481 -28.35 4.59 29.45
C SER A 481 -29.77 4.05 29.30
N SER A 482 -30.03 3.16 28.33
CA SER A 482 -31.34 2.60 28.04
C SER A 482 -31.44 1.10 28.34
N GLN A 483 -30.32 0.37 28.38
CA GLN A 483 -30.29 -1.08 28.54
C GLN A 483 -29.49 -1.53 29.77
N LYS A 484 -30.21 -1.99 30.81
CA LYS A 484 -29.59 -2.61 31.99
C LYS A 484 -28.82 -3.87 31.57
N ASN A 485 -27.59 -4.02 32.04
CA ASN A 485 -26.68 -5.14 31.76
C ASN A 485 -26.09 -5.21 30.34
N GLY A 486 -26.27 -4.19 29.49
CA GLY A 486 -25.74 -4.19 28.11
C GLY A 486 -24.24 -4.47 28.03
N ALA A 487 -23.44 -3.77 28.84
CA ALA A 487 -21.98 -3.96 28.89
C ALA A 487 -21.59 -5.38 29.32
N THR A 488 -22.21 -5.93 30.38
CA THR A 488 -21.84 -7.26 30.91
C THR A 488 -22.16 -8.39 29.92
N VAL A 489 -23.24 -8.28 29.16
CA VAL A 489 -23.60 -9.27 28.13
C VAL A 489 -22.58 -9.25 27.00
N VAL A 490 -22.13 -8.06 26.58
CA VAL A 490 -21.08 -7.93 25.55
C VAL A 490 -19.77 -8.57 26.01
N LEU A 491 -19.30 -8.23 27.21
CA LEU A 491 -18.05 -8.77 27.76
C LEU A 491 -18.07 -10.29 27.86
N GLU A 492 -19.19 -10.87 28.31
CA GLU A 492 -19.31 -12.33 28.39
C GLU A 492 -19.42 -12.99 27.01
N THR A 493 -20.04 -12.31 26.03
CA THR A 493 -20.06 -12.79 24.65
C THR A 493 -18.64 -12.81 24.05
N LEU A 494 -17.84 -11.77 24.29
CA LEU A 494 -16.44 -11.70 23.83
C LEU A 494 -15.61 -12.86 24.41
N ARG A 495 -15.76 -13.16 25.71
CA ARG A 495 -15.06 -14.31 26.34
C ARG A 495 -15.42 -15.63 25.65
N ARG A 496 -16.72 -15.86 25.43
CA ARG A 496 -17.23 -17.08 24.77
C ARG A 496 -16.76 -17.21 23.32
N LEU A 497 -16.60 -16.10 22.60
CA LEU A 497 -16.00 -16.09 21.26
C LEU A 497 -14.52 -16.45 21.30
N LYS A 498 -13.74 -15.83 22.21
CA LYS A 498 -12.31 -16.12 22.41
C LYS A 498 -12.07 -17.58 22.80
N GLU A 499 -12.87 -18.12 23.72
CA GLU A 499 -12.80 -19.55 24.13
C GLU A 499 -13.01 -20.52 22.96
N ARG A 500 -13.76 -20.12 21.93
CA ARG A 500 -13.98 -20.89 20.71
C ARG A 500 -12.92 -20.64 19.62
N GLY A 501 -11.95 -19.76 19.88
CA GLY A 501 -10.97 -19.32 18.88
C GLY A 501 -11.62 -18.59 17.70
N LEU A 502 -12.65 -17.79 17.98
CA LEU A 502 -13.31 -16.93 17.00
C LEU A 502 -12.91 -15.47 17.23
N HIS A 503 -12.74 -14.72 16.14
CA HIS A 503 -12.41 -13.31 16.21
C HIS A 503 -13.67 -12.46 16.40
N SER A 504 -13.50 -11.31 17.03
CA SER A 504 -14.59 -10.40 17.33
C SER A 504 -14.23 -8.95 16.98
N THR A 505 -15.25 -8.20 16.58
CA THR A 505 -15.16 -6.74 16.40
C THR A 505 -16.27 -6.05 17.17
N LEU A 506 -16.15 -4.75 17.45
CA LEU A 506 -17.18 -4.02 18.19
C LEU A 506 -17.11 -2.52 17.93
N GLY A 507 -18.25 -1.91 17.61
CA GLY A 507 -18.48 -0.46 17.73
C GLY A 507 -18.48 -0.01 19.19
N VAL A 508 -17.29 0.30 19.74
CA VAL A 508 -17.12 0.56 21.18
C VAL A 508 -17.86 1.83 21.60
N SER A 509 -17.82 2.87 20.76
CA SER A 509 -18.42 4.19 21.03
C SER A 509 -19.93 4.17 21.25
N ASN A 510 -20.63 3.11 20.81
CA ASN A 510 -22.09 2.96 20.93
C ASN A 510 -22.56 2.80 22.39
N ILE A 511 -21.66 2.35 23.28
CA ILE A 511 -21.97 2.07 24.68
C ILE A 511 -22.45 3.32 25.43
N SER A 512 -21.91 4.50 25.08
CA SER A 512 -22.03 5.73 25.86
C SER A 512 -23.07 6.73 25.34
N PHE A 513 -23.84 6.39 24.30
CA PHE A 513 -24.84 7.31 23.76
C PHE A 513 -25.82 7.84 24.83
N GLY A 514 -26.09 9.15 24.77
CA GLY A 514 -26.99 9.82 25.72
C GLY A 514 -26.42 10.07 27.11
N LEU A 515 -25.13 9.81 27.36
CA LEU A 515 -24.45 10.11 28.62
C LEU A 515 -23.43 11.25 28.50
N PRO A 516 -23.19 12.02 29.57
CA PRO A 516 -22.09 12.99 29.62
C PRO A 516 -20.74 12.29 29.73
N ASN A 517 -19.66 12.99 29.37
CA ASN A 517 -18.28 12.50 29.45
C ASN A 517 -18.09 11.10 28.81
N ARG A 518 -18.51 11.01 27.54
CA ARG A 518 -18.51 9.75 26.78
C ARG A 518 -17.12 9.12 26.69
N ASP A 519 -16.07 9.92 26.53
CA ASP A 519 -14.69 9.44 26.39
C ASP A 519 -14.24 8.63 27.61
N ALA A 520 -14.62 9.04 28.82
CA ALA A 520 -14.32 8.27 30.02
C ALA A 520 -14.98 6.89 29.99
N ILE A 521 -16.26 6.80 29.62
CA ILE A 521 -16.98 5.53 29.54
C ILE A 521 -16.39 4.66 28.43
N ASN A 522 -16.17 5.25 27.26
CA ASN A 522 -15.66 4.60 26.07
C ASN A 522 -14.28 3.97 26.32
N GLY A 523 -13.32 4.73 26.86
CA GLY A 523 -11.97 4.22 27.14
C GLY A 523 -11.95 3.07 28.16
N HIS A 524 -12.69 3.19 29.27
CA HIS A 524 -12.78 2.10 30.25
C HIS A 524 -13.48 0.87 29.67
N PHE A 525 -14.58 1.05 28.95
CA PHE A 525 -15.27 -0.07 28.30
C PHE A 525 -14.39 -0.74 27.24
N TYR A 526 -13.59 0.04 26.51
CA TYR A 526 -12.66 -0.50 25.53
C TYR A 526 -11.62 -1.41 26.18
N ALA A 527 -10.96 -0.94 27.25
CA ALA A 527 -10.00 -1.74 28.01
C ALA A 527 -10.64 -3.03 28.56
N MET A 528 -11.89 -2.96 29.05
CA MET A 528 -12.64 -4.15 29.49
C MET A 528 -12.90 -5.12 28.33
N CYS A 529 -13.24 -4.61 27.14
CA CYS A 529 -13.46 -5.44 25.96
C CYS A 529 -12.17 -6.11 25.48
N LEU A 530 -11.05 -5.39 25.44
CA LEU A 530 -9.73 -5.92 25.11
C LEU A 530 -9.35 -7.06 26.08
N ALA A 531 -9.50 -6.83 27.38
CA ALA A 531 -9.28 -7.86 28.40
C ALA A 531 -10.23 -9.07 28.26
N ALA A 532 -11.46 -8.84 27.80
CA ALA A 532 -12.44 -9.90 27.55
C ALA A 532 -12.19 -10.69 26.26
N GLY A 533 -11.29 -10.23 25.38
CA GLY A 533 -10.93 -10.94 24.15
C GLY A 533 -11.34 -10.28 22.84
N LEU A 534 -11.68 -8.98 22.85
CA LEU A 534 -11.95 -8.23 21.63
C LEU A 534 -10.73 -8.27 20.68
N SER A 535 -10.96 -8.63 19.42
CA SER A 535 -9.89 -8.76 18.41
C SER A 535 -9.69 -7.47 17.60
N ALA A 536 -10.75 -6.71 17.35
CA ALA A 536 -10.65 -5.39 16.73
C ALA A 536 -11.71 -4.44 17.29
N GLY A 537 -11.33 -3.22 17.66
CA GLY A 537 -12.27 -2.20 18.12
C GLY A 537 -12.53 -1.17 17.04
N ILE A 538 -13.79 -0.95 16.68
CA ILE A 538 -14.21 0.23 15.91
C ILE A 538 -14.28 1.39 16.90
N VAL A 539 -13.30 2.30 16.81
CA VAL A 539 -13.01 3.36 17.77
C VAL A 539 -12.56 4.63 17.06
N ASN A 540 -12.63 5.76 17.77
CA ASN A 540 -11.99 7.00 17.33
C ASN A 540 -10.50 6.99 17.76
N PRO A 541 -9.54 6.82 16.84
CA PRO A 541 -8.11 6.75 17.16
C PRO A 541 -7.58 8.10 17.68
N SER A 542 -8.19 9.22 17.32
CA SER A 542 -7.82 10.56 17.82
C SER A 542 -8.25 10.80 19.28
N SER A 543 -9.03 9.90 19.87
CA SER A 543 -9.45 10.03 21.27
C SER A 543 -8.33 9.60 22.20
N THR A 544 -7.80 10.54 22.99
CA THR A 544 -6.81 10.25 24.03
C THR A 544 -7.28 9.13 24.96
N ALA A 545 -8.56 9.11 25.35
CA ALA A 545 -9.08 8.06 26.23
C ALA A 545 -9.03 6.67 25.59
N MET A 546 -9.28 6.56 24.28
CA MET A 546 -9.18 5.31 23.54
C MET A 546 -7.73 4.88 23.34
N GLN A 547 -6.83 5.81 22.98
CA GLN A 547 -5.39 5.56 22.84
C GLN A 547 -4.80 5.04 24.14
N ARG A 548 -5.10 5.70 25.26
CA ARG A 548 -4.64 5.24 26.57
C ARG A 548 -5.15 3.84 26.89
N ALA A 549 -6.45 3.60 26.68
CA ALA A 549 -7.03 2.28 26.89
C ALA A 549 -6.34 1.19 26.05
N TYR A 550 -6.08 1.47 24.76
CA TYR A 550 -5.43 0.53 23.85
C TYR A 550 -3.98 0.27 24.24
N LYS A 551 -3.14 1.30 24.33
CA LYS A 551 -1.70 1.17 24.62
C LYS A 551 -1.46 0.53 25.99
N SER A 552 -2.20 0.93 27.02
CA SER A 552 -2.13 0.27 28.33
C SER A 552 -2.57 -1.19 28.26
N SER A 553 -3.61 -1.51 27.48
CA SER A 553 -4.05 -2.91 27.34
C SER A 553 -3.04 -3.75 26.56
N MET A 554 -2.36 -3.21 25.54
CA MET A 554 -1.32 -3.94 24.82
C MET A 554 -0.15 -4.33 25.74
N ALA A 555 0.28 -3.40 26.59
CA ALA A 555 1.27 -3.66 27.63
C ALA A 555 0.79 -4.70 28.66
N LEU A 556 -0.42 -4.55 29.20
CA LEU A 556 -0.97 -5.44 30.24
C LEU A 556 -1.29 -6.86 29.74
N LEU A 557 -1.62 -7.00 28.45
CA LEU A 557 -1.97 -8.27 27.82
C LEU A 557 -0.78 -8.93 27.11
N GLU A 558 0.44 -8.44 27.35
CA GLU A 558 1.69 -8.98 26.80
C GLU A 558 1.80 -8.91 25.26
N HIS A 559 1.06 -8.00 24.63
CA HIS A 559 1.16 -7.68 23.19
C HIS A 559 2.21 -6.59 22.90
N ASP A 560 2.78 -5.98 23.94
CA ASP A 560 3.94 -5.08 23.89
C ASP A 560 4.94 -5.50 24.99
N PRO A 561 5.67 -6.63 24.79
CA PRO A 561 6.46 -7.27 25.85
C PRO A 561 7.64 -6.42 26.33
N ASP A 562 8.17 -5.55 25.46
CA ASP A 562 9.26 -4.62 25.76
C ASP A 562 8.76 -3.22 26.16
N PHE A 563 7.43 -3.02 26.19
CA PHE A 563 6.77 -1.74 26.48
C PHE A 563 7.17 -0.60 25.55
N ASN A 564 7.69 -0.89 24.35
CA ASN A 564 8.22 0.14 23.45
C ASN A 564 7.11 1.08 22.97
N ASP A 565 6.00 0.50 22.50
CA ASP A 565 4.85 1.27 22.02
C ASP A 565 4.19 2.05 23.16
N PHE A 566 4.12 1.45 24.35
CA PHE A 566 3.60 2.10 25.54
C PHE A 566 4.48 3.28 25.97
N ILE A 567 5.79 3.05 26.14
CA ILE A 567 6.73 4.10 26.54
C ILE A 567 6.73 5.23 25.53
N GLN A 568 6.78 4.92 24.23
CA GLN A 568 6.75 5.95 23.19
C GLN A 568 5.47 6.80 23.26
N ALA A 569 4.30 6.17 23.44
CA ALA A 569 3.02 6.88 23.50
C ALA A 569 2.88 7.80 24.72
N PHE A 570 3.49 7.44 25.86
CA PHE A 570 3.31 8.14 27.13
C PHE A 570 4.53 8.95 27.59
N ALA A 571 5.71 8.79 26.98
CA ALA A 571 6.90 9.56 27.33
C ALA A 571 6.70 11.06 27.07
N GLU A 572 6.02 11.41 25.97
CA GLU A 572 5.65 12.80 25.67
C GLU A 572 4.63 13.33 26.67
N GLU A 573 3.62 12.54 27.01
CA GLU A 573 2.61 12.93 28.00
C GLU A 573 3.22 13.12 29.40
N GLU A 574 4.13 12.23 29.81
CA GLU A 574 4.86 12.35 31.07
C GLU A 574 5.81 13.55 31.06
N ALA A 575 6.43 13.86 29.92
CA ALA A 575 7.22 15.07 29.75
C ALA A 575 6.36 16.33 29.81
N GLU A 576 5.15 16.34 29.22
CA GLU A 576 4.19 17.44 29.30
C GLU A 576 3.65 17.63 30.73
N ILE A 577 3.37 16.55 31.45
CA ILE A 577 2.93 16.60 32.86
C ILE A 577 4.07 17.11 33.75
N LYS A 578 5.28 16.55 33.61
CA LYS A 578 6.46 16.99 34.40
C LYS A 578 6.84 18.43 34.08
N ALA A 579 6.63 18.84 32.84
CA ALA A 579 6.82 20.21 32.46
C ALA A 579 5.80 21.13 33.11
N ALA A 580 4.51 20.83 33.00
CA ALA A 580 3.46 21.62 33.62
C ALA A 580 3.64 21.84 35.15
N GLU A 581 4.49 21.04 35.80
CA GLU A 581 4.89 21.18 37.21
C GLU A 581 6.20 21.97 37.46
N GLY A 582 7.00 22.30 36.44
CA GLY A 582 8.27 23.04 36.53
C GLY A 582 8.17 24.53 36.16
N GLU A 583 9.10 25.36 36.67
CA GLU A 583 9.29 26.73 36.13
C GLU A 583 9.80 26.62 34.69
N HIS A 584 8.93 26.94 33.72
CA HIS A 584 9.27 26.96 32.30
C HIS A 584 10.19 28.14 31.97
N ASP A 585 11.34 27.89 31.35
CA ASP A 585 12.14 28.93 30.71
C ASP A 585 11.79 29.06 29.21
N LEU A 586 12.30 30.12 28.56
CA LEU A 586 11.99 30.40 27.17
C LEU A 586 12.43 29.27 26.23
N SER A 587 13.54 28.59 26.54
CA SER A 587 14.04 27.48 25.73
C SER A 587 13.07 26.30 25.78
N TYR A 588 12.58 25.96 26.97
CA TYR A 588 11.58 24.91 27.15
C TYR A 588 10.30 25.18 26.35
N ALA A 589 9.78 26.41 26.42
CA ALA A 589 8.57 26.79 25.70
C ALA A 589 8.74 26.72 24.17
N ILE A 590 9.93 27.03 23.65
CA ILE A 590 10.26 26.91 22.23
C ILE A 590 10.38 25.44 21.82
N GLU A 591 11.18 24.65 22.54
CA GLU A 591 11.41 23.22 22.24
C GLU A 591 10.10 22.41 22.20
N LYS A 592 9.09 22.83 22.96
CA LYS A 592 7.78 22.15 23.05
C LYS A 592 6.68 22.80 22.22
N GLY A 593 6.99 23.87 21.49
CA GLY A 593 6.04 24.55 20.62
C GLY A 593 4.89 25.22 21.36
N LEU A 594 5.17 25.82 22.52
CA LEU A 594 4.21 26.55 23.37
C LEU A 594 4.21 28.04 23.03
N ALA A 595 3.63 28.41 21.90
CA ALA A 595 3.80 29.75 21.32
C ALA A 595 3.35 30.93 22.21
N LYS A 596 2.26 30.78 22.96
CA LYS A 596 1.79 31.83 23.88
C LYS A 596 2.75 32.02 25.05
N GLU A 597 3.26 30.93 25.59
CA GLU A 597 4.15 30.95 26.74
C GLU A 597 5.55 31.43 26.36
N ALA A 598 6.08 31.00 25.21
CA ALA A 598 7.33 31.51 24.66
C ALA A 598 7.27 33.04 24.46
N LYS A 599 6.12 33.56 24.01
CA LYS A 599 5.89 35.00 23.89
C LYS A 599 5.94 35.72 25.25
N ASP A 600 5.23 35.21 26.25
CA ASP A 600 5.12 35.84 27.57
C ASP A 600 6.47 35.78 28.34
N LEU A 601 7.20 34.67 28.21
CA LEU A 601 8.54 34.50 28.78
C LEU A 601 9.57 35.40 28.11
N ALA A 602 9.52 35.55 26.77
CA ALA A 602 10.37 36.48 26.05
C ALA A 602 10.10 37.94 26.47
N ASP A 603 8.84 38.34 26.65
CA ASP A 603 8.47 39.68 27.15
C ASP A 603 9.01 39.93 28.56
N GLY A 604 8.91 38.93 29.44
CA GLY A 604 9.50 38.97 30.78
C GLY A 604 11.03 39.12 30.78
N LEU A 605 11.73 38.37 29.92
CA LEU A 605 13.19 38.44 29.79
C LEU A 605 13.67 39.80 29.27
N LEU A 606 12.90 40.47 28.40
CA LEU A 606 13.23 41.79 27.86
C LEU A 606 13.23 42.92 28.92
N ALA A 607 12.71 42.65 30.13
CA ALA A 607 12.82 43.59 31.25
C ALA A 607 14.24 43.65 31.83
N HIS A 608 15.05 42.60 31.65
CA HIS A 608 16.33 42.43 32.35
C HIS A 608 17.49 41.98 31.45
N ARG A 609 17.24 41.65 30.18
CA ARG A 609 18.26 41.26 29.18
C ARG A 609 18.12 42.07 27.89
N GLU A 610 19.23 42.18 27.15
CA GLU A 610 19.19 42.79 25.83
C GLU A 610 18.56 41.83 24.80
N PRO A 611 17.81 42.35 23.81
CA PRO A 611 17.11 41.53 22.82
C PRO A 611 18.00 40.51 22.10
N ILE A 612 19.23 40.90 21.79
CA ILE A 612 20.20 40.06 21.07
C ILE A 612 20.68 38.87 21.92
N ASP A 613 20.83 39.07 23.23
CA ASP A 613 21.24 38.02 24.16
C ASP A 613 20.11 36.98 24.30
N ILE A 614 18.85 37.40 24.24
CA ILE A 614 17.71 36.48 24.30
C ILE A 614 17.66 35.61 23.03
N ILE A 615 17.96 36.19 21.86
CA ILE A 615 18.03 35.43 20.60
C ILE A 615 19.16 34.40 20.67
N ASN A 616 20.36 34.82 21.07
CA ASN A 616 21.56 33.97 21.05
C ASN A 616 21.59 32.93 22.17
N ASP A 617 21.07 33.24 23.35
CA ASP A 617 21.12 32.33 24.51
C ASP A 617 19.92 31.36 24.55
N PHE A 618 18.78 31.72 23.95
CA PHE A 618 17.54 30.93 24.04
C PHE A 618 16.99 30.50 22.68
N LEU A 619 16.72 31.42 21.75
CA LEU A 619 16.05 31.06 20.48
C LEU A 619 16.92 30.17 19.59
N VAL A 620 18.16 30.60 19.29
CA VAL A 620 19.07 29.87 18.40
C VAL A 620 19.40 28.48 18.97
N PRO A 621 19.81 28.32 20.25
CA PRO A 621 20.12 27.00 20.79
C PRO A 621 18.92 26.04 20.83
N SER A 622 17.71 26.56 21.07
CA SER A 622 16.48 25.75 21.10
C SER A 622 16.12 25.23 19.72
N LEU A 623 16.18 26.09 18.70
CA LEU A 623 15.92 25.69 17.30
C LEU A 623 16.98 24.70 16.80
N ASP A 624 18.24 24.90 17.15
CA ASP A 624 19.32 23.96 16.84
C ASP A 624 19.10 22.59 17.47
N LYS A 625 18.61 22.54 18.71
CA LYS A 625 18.31 21.29 19.40
C LYS A 625 17.15 20.55 18.75
N VAL A 626 16.02 21.23 18.50
CA VAL A 626 14.86 20.66 17.80
C VAL A 626 15.26 20.17 16.40
N GLY A 627 16.11 20.92 15.70
CA GLY A 627 16.67 20.51 14.41
C GLY A 627 17.50 19.23 14.49
N ARG A 628 18.37 19.09 15.50
CA ARG A 628 19.13 17.85 15.74
C ARG A 628 18.25 16.65 16.07
N GLU A 629 17.20 16.85 16.88
CA GLU A 629 16.26 15.79 17.26
C GLU A 629 15.41 15.34 16.05
N PHE A 630 15.06 16.26 15.15
CA PHE A 630 14.44 15.92 13.87
C PHE A 630 15.38 15.12 12.97
N GLU A 631 16.66 15.52 12.84
CA GLU A 631 17.68 14.78 12.08
C GLU A 631 17.91 13.36 12.65
N ALA A 632 17.83 13.21 13.98
CA ALA A 632 17.94 11.93 14.66
C ALA A 632 16.69 11.05 14.56
N LYS A 633 15.63 11.52 13.87
CA LYS A 633 14.30 10.87 13.78
C LYS A 633 13.62 10.64 15.13
N THR A 634 13.98 11.43 16.15
CA THR A 634 13.36 11.39 17.48
C THR A 634 12.24 12.42 17.63
N LEU A 635 12.11 13.36 16.68
CA LEU A 635 11.09 14.40 16.63
C LEU A 635 10.50 14.46 15.22
N PHE A 636 9.18 14.62 15.09
CA PHE A 636 8.46 14.56 13.81
C PHE A 636 8.12 15.95 13.27
N LEU A 637 7.78 16.04 11.97
CA LEU A 637 7.54 17.31 11.29
C LEU A 637 6.51 18.24 12.00
N PRO A 638 5.38 17.77 12.54
CA PRO A 638 4.45 18.63 13.26
C PRO A 638 5.07 19.29 14.51
N GLN A 639 5.96 18.57 15.21
CA GLN A 639 6.64 19.07 16.40
C GLN A 639 7.68 20.13 16.01
N LEU A 640 8.41 19.94 14.89
CA LEU A 640 9.35 20.93 14.36
C LEU A 640 8.64 22.23 13.98
N LEU A 641 7.48 22.13 13.33
CA LEU A 641 6.67 23.29 12.94
C LEU A 641 6.12 24.04 14.17
N ARG A 642 5.62 23.32 15.17
CA ARG A 642 5.14 23.94 16.42
C ARG A 642 6.26 24.67 17.17
N ALA A 643 7.46 24.10 17.21
CA ALA A 643 8.63 24.76 17.81
C ALA A 643 9.02 26.04 17.05
N ALA A 644 8.98 25.99 15.71
CA ALA A 644 9.22 27.16 14.87
C ALA A 644 8.18 28.26 15.09
N ASP A 645 6.89 27.92 15.23
CA ASP A 645 5.82 28.87 15.54
C ASP A 645 6.02 29.52 16.92
N ALA A 646 6.49 28.76 17.91
CA ALA A 646 6.77 29.28 19.24
C ALA A 646 7.98 30.22 19.24
N ALA A 647 9.05 29.86 18.52
CA ALA A 647 10.19 30.74 18.30
C ALA A 647 9.78 32.04 17.59
N ALA A 648 8.94 31.95 16.55
CA ALA A 648 8.43 33.11 15.82
C ALA A 648 7.59 34.05 16.71
N ALA A 649 6.76 33.48 17.58
CA ALA A 649 5.97 34.24 18.55
C ALA A 649 6.85 35.00 19.57
N ALA A 650 7.91 34.35 20.08
CA ALA A 650 8.90 34.99 20.95
C ALA A 650 9.69 36.08 20.19
N PHE A 651 10.21 35.74 19.00
CA PHE A 651 10.99 36.64 18.16
C PHE A 651 10.22 37.91 17.78
N THR A 652 8.92 37.80 17.54
CA THR A 652 8.06 38.96 17.22
C THR A 652 8.08 40.02 18.33
N VAL A 653 8.07 39.61 19.60
CA VAL A 653 8.11 40.54 20.74
C VAL A 653 9.51 41.14 20.92
N ILE A 654 10.53 40.30 20.78
CA ILE A 654 11.94 40.72 20.83
C ILE A 654 12.24 41.78 19.75
N ARG A 655 11.80 41.52 18.52
CA ARG A 655 11.96 42.44 17.37
C ARG A 655 11.26 43.78 17.61
N LYS A 656 10.03 43.75 18.12
CA LYS A 656 9.30 44.99 18.47
C LYS A 656 10.10 45.86 19.45
N ARG A 657 10.78 45.23 20.43
CA ARG A 657 11.63 45.92 21.40
C ARG A 657 12.93 46.46 20.81
N MET A 658 13.51 45.76 19.82
CA MET A 658 14.68 46.21 19.06
C MET A 658 14.36 47.44 18.20
N ASP A 659 13.22 47.42 17.52
CA ASP A 659 12.73 48.54 16.70
C ASP A 659 12.46 49.79 17.57
N GLU A 660 11.90 49.62 18.78
CA GLU A 660 11.68 50.70 19.75
C GLU A 660 13.00 51.32 20.29
N LYS A 661 14.08 50.53 20.38
CA LYS A 661 15.41 50.98 20.82
C LYS A 661 16.28 51.52 19.67
N GLY A 662 15.77 51.55 18.43
CA GLY A 662 16.54 51.97 17.25
C GLY A 662 17.73 51.08 16.93
N THR A 663 17.73 49.84 17.44
CA THR A 663 18.74 48.82 17.16
C THR A 663 18.21 47.97 16.01
N ALA A 664 18.55 48.33 14.77
CA ALA A 664 18.22 47.47 13.64
C ALA A 664 18.92 46.12 13.84
N ALA A 665 18.17 45.01 13.77
CA ALA A 665 18.78 43.69 13.67
C ALA A 665 19.69 43.69 12.44
N GLU A 666 20.96 43.28 12.59
CA GLU A 666 21.83 43.06 11.43
C GLU A 666 21.19 41.96 10.57
N ASN A 667 20.71 42.35 9.39
CA ASN A 667 20.23 41.41 8.39
C ASN A 667 21.43 40.59 7.90
N LYS A 668 21.44 39.28 8.19
CA LYS A 668 22.57 38.39 7.81
C LYS A 668 22.76 38.30 6.29
N GLY A 669 21.73 38.60 5.50
CA GLY A 669 21.80 38.56 4.06
C GLY A 669 20.45 38.25 3.44
N ARG A 670 20.33 38.58 2.15
CA ARG A 670 19.11 38.36 1.38
C ARG A 670 19.21 37.09 0.53
N ILE A 671 18.18 36.25 0.59
CA ILE A 671 18.12 34.95 -0.09
C ILE A 671 16.81 34.84 -0.87
N ILE A 672 16.87 34.37 -2.12
CA ILE A 672 15.67 34.02 -2.89
C ILE A 672 15.33 32.55 -2.68
N VAL A 673 14.05 32.21 -2.51
CA VAL A 673 13.56 30.82 -2.53
C VAL A 673 12.40 30.67 -3.52
N ALA A 674 12.40 29.58 -4.29
CA ALA A 674 11.38 29.31 -5.32
C ALA A 674 11.22 27.80 -5.58
N THR A 675 10.03 27.38 -6.01
CA THR A 675 9.90 26.09 -6.72
C THR A 675 10.01 26.32 -8.22
N VAL A 676 10.60 25.35 -8.90
CA VAL A 676 10.87 25.46 -10.34
C VAL A 676 9.59 25.33 -11.16
N LYS A 677 9.64 25.80 -12.40
CA LYS A 677 8.52 25.70 -13.35
C LYS A 677 7.97 24.27 -13.42
N GLY A 678 6.65 24.16 -13.45
CA GLY A 678 5.90 22.91 -13.47
C GLY A 678 5.71 22.29 -12.08
N ASP A 679 6.36 22.82 -11.03
CA ASP A 679 6.25 22.28 -9.69
C ASP A 679 5.36 23.11 -8.78
N ILE A 680 4.19 22.56 -8.45
CA ILE A 680 3.18 23.22 -7.61
C ILE A 680 3.30 22.88 -6.12
N HIS A 681 4.26 22.03 -5.74
CA HIS A 681 4.43 21.57 -4.37
C HIS A 681 5.43 22.46 -3.64
N ASP A 682 4.97 23.20 -2.65
CA ASP A 682 5.78 24.25 -2.00
C ASP A 682 6.05 24.02 -0.51
N ILE A 683 5.70 22.86 0.03
CA ILE A 683 5.89 22.52 1.44
C ILE A 683 7.37 22.62 1.84
N GLY A 684 8.26 21.93 1.12
CA GLY A 684 9.71 21.95 1.41
C GLY A 684 10.31 23.35 1.34
N LYS A 685 9.96 24.13 0.30
CA LYS A 685 10.36 25.54 0.16
C LYS A 685 9.86 26.40 1.33
N ASN A 686 8.61 26.23 1.75
CA ASN A 686 8.02 27.00 2.84
C ASN A 686 8.68 26.67 4.19
N ILE A 687 9.08 25.42 4.41
CA ILE A 687 9.86 25.02 5.59
C ILE A 687 11.24 25.70 5.58
N VAL A 688 11.96 25.62 4.45
CA VAL A 688 13.29 26.27 4.30
C VAL A 688 13.19 27.78 4.51
N LYS A 689 12.16 28.42 3.94
CA LYS A 689 11.87 29.84 4.16
C LYS A 689 11.71 30.16 5.64
N ALA A 690 10.80 29.47 6.32
CA ALA A 690 10.49 29.73 7.72
C ALA A 690 11.73 29.56 8.61
N LEU A 691 12.55 28.54 8.34
CA LEU A 691 13.80 28.33 9.06
C LEU A 691 14.82 29.44 8.77
N LEU A 692 15.08 29.80 7.52
CA LEU A 692 16.04 30.87 7.23
C LEU A 692 15.60 32.23 7.80
N GLU A 693 14.30 32.55 7.77
CA GLU A 693 13.74 33.74 8.43
C GLU A 693 14.03 33.72 9.95
N ASN A 694 13.83 32.56 10.60
CA ASN A 694 14.11 32.38 12.02
C ASN A 694 15.61 32.50 12.37
N TYR A 695 16.51 32.19 11.43
CA TYR A 695 17.96 32.33 11.61
C TYR A 695 18.50 33.74 11.28
N GLY A 696 17.61 34.68 10.92
CA GLY A 696 17.94 36.10 10.74
C GLY A 696 18.23 36.54 9.29
N PHE A 697 17.85 35.74 8.30
CA PHE A 697 17.97 36.09 6.88
C PHE A 697 16.72 36.78 6.33
N ASP A 698 16.89 37.66 5.34
CA ASP A 698 15.80 38.32 4.60
C ASP A 698 15.40 37.48 3.38
N ILE A 699 14.22 36.86 3.43
CA ILE A 699 13.79 35.90 2.40
C ILE A 699 12.85 36.52 1.39
N ILE A 700 13.24 36.46 0.12
CA ILE A 700 12.39 36.78 -1.02
C ILE A 700 11.82 35.49 -1.58
N ASP A 701 10.56 35.24 -1.24
CA ASP A 701 9.82 34.08 -1.71
C ASP A 701 9.13 34.36 -3.04
N LEU A 702 9.59 33.71 -4.11
CA LEU A 702 8.99 33.85 -5.45
C LEU A 702 7.77 32.94 -5.65
N GLY A 703 7.44 32.11 -4.67
CA GLY A 703 6.31 31.19 -4.70
C GLY A 703 6.62 29.91 -5.46
N LYS A 704 5.61 29.43 -6.19
CA LYS A 704 5.65 28.15 -6.90
C LYS A 704 5.37 28.25 -8.39
N ASP A 705 5.78 27.24 -9.13
CA ASP A 705 5.71 27.21 -10.61
C ASP A 705 6.42 28.43 -11.23
N VAL A 706 7.63 28.73 -10.75
CA VAL A 706 8.35 29.95 -11.14
C VAL A 706 9.19 29.70 -12.39
N ARG A 707 9.02 30.55 -13.40
CA ARG A 707 9.78 30.45 -14.66
C ARG A 707 11.27 30.77 -14.45
N PRO A 708 12.20 30.09 -15.15
CA PRO A 708 13.64 30.38 -15.11
C PRO A 708 13.97 31.88 -15.31
N ASP A 709 13.35 32.51 -16.31
CA ASP A 709 13.54 33.94 -16.62
C ASP A 709 13.23 34.83 -15.41
N THR A 710 12.12 34.54 -14.73
CA THR A 710 11.65 35.31 -13.58
C THR A 710 12.59 35.19 -12.39
N VAL A 711 13.10 33.98 -12.12
CA VAL A 711 14.10 33.78 -11.06
C VAL A 711 15.36 34.60 -11.36
N ALA A 712 15.91 34.48 -12.57
CA ALA A 712 17.13 35.20 -12.94
C ALA A 712 16.95 36.72 -12.96
N GLU A 713 15.80 37.24 -13.43
CA GLU A 713 15.47 38.67 -13.36
C GLU A 713 15.43 39.18 -11.91
N LYS A 714 14.79 38.42 -11.01
CA LYS A 714 14.70 38.80 -9.59
C LYS A 714 16.03 38.70 -8.85
N VAL A 715 16.90 37.77 -9.25
CA VAL A 715 18.26 37.69 -8.70
C VAL A 715 19.04 38.98 -8.97
N ILE A 716 18.97 39.49 -10.20
CA ILE A 716 19.62 40.74 -10.60
C ILE A 716 18.95 41.96 -9.95
N GLU A 717 17.61 41.99 -9.93
CA GLU A 717 16.84 43.10 -9.36
C GLU A 717 17.13 43.31 -7.87
N TYR A 718 17.27 42.22 -7.11
CA TYR A 718 17.45 42.26 -5.66
C TYR A 718 18.90 42.11 -5.18
N ASP A 719 19.85 41.93 -6.10
CA ASP A 719 21.29 41.73 -5.84
C ASP A 719 21.54 40.65 -4.77
N VAL A 720 20.98 39.44 -4.98
CA VAL A 720 21.08 38.35 -4.00
C VAL A 720 22.28 37.46 -4.26
N LYS A 721 22.91 37.04 -3.14
CA LYS A 721 24.09 36.17 -3.17
C LYS A 721 23.77 34.68 -3.12
N LEU A 722 22.54 34.32 -2.73
CA LEU A 722 22.11 32.93 -2.61
C LEU A 722 20.68 32.74 -3.12
N VAL A 723 20.48 31.66 -3.88
CA VAL A 723 19.17 31.21 -4.39
C VAL A 723 18.95 29.75 -3.96
N GLY A 724 17.79 29.49 -3.37
CA GLY A 724 17.30 28.15 -3.05
C GLY A 724 16.23 27.69 -4.04
N LEU A 725 16.48 26.59 -4.75
CA LEU A 725 15.52 25.99 -5.69
C LEU A 725 15.01 24.64 -5.17
N SER A 726 13.70 24.40 -5.32
CA SER A 726 13.07 23.14 -4.93
C SER A 726 12.30 22.47 -6.08
N ALA A 727 12.40 21.14 -6.17
CA ALA A 727 11.58 20.29 -7.05
C ALA A 727 11.17 18.98 -6.35
N LEU A 728 9.90 18.59 -6.48
CA LEU A 728 9.33 17.36 -5.93
C LEU A 728 9.15 16.26 -7.00
N MET A 729 8.99 16.61 -8.27
CA MET A 729 8.71 15.63 -9.33
C MET A 729 9.90 15.47 -10.29
N THR A 730 10.22 14.25 -10.71
CA THR A 730 11.29 14.00 -11.69
C THR A 730 11.08 14.76 -13.01
N THR A 731 9.83 15.04 -13.37
CA THR A 731 9.45 15.80 -14.56
C THR A 731 9.76 17.30 -14.48
N THR A 732 9.97 17.87 -13.29
CA THR A 732 10.21 19.32 -13.10
C THR A 732 11.70 19.65 -12.99
N VAL A 733 12.53 18.63 -12.77
CA VAL A 733 13.98 18.75 -12.61
C VAL A 733 14.70 19.41 -13.81
N PRO A 734 14.35 19.16 -15.09
CA PRO A 734 14.97 19.88 -16.21
C PRO A 734 14.78 21.42 -16.17
N PHE A 735 13.73 21.91 -15.52
CA PHE A 735 13.52 23.35 -15.33
C PHE A 735 14.40 23.93 -14.22
N MET A 736 14.84 23.09 -13.27
CA MET A 736 15.86 23.47 -12.29
C MET A 736 17.19 23.73 -12.99
N GLU A 737 17.63 22.81 -13.86
CA GLU A 737 18.83 22.97 -14.67
C GLU A 737 18.77 24.24 -15.54
N ALA A 738 17.65 24.46 -16.23
CA ALA A 738 17.44 25.66 -17.04
C ALA A 738 17.53 26.95 -16.21
N THR A 739 17.06 26.92 -14.95
CA THR A 739 17.14 28.06 -14.02
C THR A 739 18.57 28.32 -13.58
N ILE A 740 19.32 27.28 -13.21
CA ILE A 740 20.73 27.37 -12.80
C ILE A 740 21.59 27.96 -13.91
N ARG A 741 21.49 27.42 -15.12
CA ARG A 741 22.24 27.91 -16.29
C ARG A 741 22.01 29.39 -16.54
N LEU A 742 20.76 29.85 -16.41
CA LEU A 742 20.43 31.25 -16.65
C LEU A 742 20.95 32.19 -15.55
N ILE A 743 20.96 31.74 -14.29
CA ILE A 743 21.55 32.49 -13.18
C ILE A 743 23.07 32.58 -13.37
N HIS A 744 23.76 31.50 -13.71
CA HIS A 744 25.19 31.53 -14.00
C HIS A 744 25.56 32.46 -15.16
N GLU A 745 24.74 32.53 -16.21
CA GLU A 745 24.97 33.44 -17.34
C GLU A 745 24.82 34.91 -16.94
N LYS A 746 23.80 35.24 -16.14
CA LYS A 746 23.41 36.63 -15.86
C LYS A 746 23.96 37.20 -14.54
N SER A 747 24.24 36.34 -13.57
CA SER A 747 24.78 36.67 -12.25
C SER A 747 25.75 35.59 -11.76
N PRO A 748 26.98 35.54 -12.32
CA PRO A 748 27.96 34.48 -12.04
C PRO A 748 28.41 34.39 -10.58
N ASP A 749 28.28 35.47 -9.83
CA ASP A 749 28.68 35.55 -8.41
C ASP A 749 27.61 35.04 -7.45
N THR A 750 26.37 34.78 -7.93
CA THR A 750 25.27 34.25 -7.12
C THR A 750 25.42 32.74 -6.93
N LYS A 751 25.36 32.30 -5.67
CA LYS A 751 25.39 30.89 -5.31
C LYS A 751 24.01 30.25 -5.34
N ILE A 752 23.97 28.95 -5.66
CA ILE A 752 22.72 28.22 -5.82
C ILE A 752 22.74 26.94 -4.97
N MET A 753 21.75 26.82 -4.09
CA MET A 753 21.47 25.59 -3.36
C MET A 753 20.19 24.94 -3.89
N VAL A 754 20.19 23.61 -3.97
CA VAL A 754 19.07 22.82 -4.51
C VAL A 754 18.63 21.74 -3.54
N GLY A 755 17.34 21.39 -3.58
CA GLY A 755 16.78 20.29 -2.80
C GLY A 755 15.41 19.84 -3.29
N GLY A 756 14.85 18.83 -2.61
CA GLY A 756 13.54 18.24 -2.92
C GLY A 756 13.60 16.72 -3.09
N ALA A 757 12.45 16.05 -2.98
CA ALA A 757 12.38 14.60 -2.76
C ALA A 757 13.01 13.74 -3.87
N VAL A 758 13.08 14.28 -5.09
CA VAL A 758 13.63 13.60 -6.27
C VAL A 758 15.07 13.99 -6.58
N LEU A 759 15.68 14.89 -5.81
CA LEU A 759 17.05 15.33 -6.02
C LEU A 759 18.03 14.41 -5.29
N THR A 760 19.14 14.11 -5.94
CA THR A 760 20.30 13.46 -5.34
C THR A 760 21.51 14.37 -5.44
N LYS A 761 22.57 14.03 -4.69
CA LYS A 761 23.82 14.78 -4.75
C LYS A 761 24.44 14.69 -6.15
N GLU A 762 24.44 13.49 -6.72
CA GLU A 762 25.01 13.21 -8.04
C GLU A 762 24.34 14.04 -9.12
N TYR A 763 23.01 14.18 -9.06
CA TYR A 763 22.27 14.98 -10.02
C TYR A 763 22.46 16.49 -9.82
N ALA A 764 22.50 16.95 -8.57
CA ALA A 764 22.79 18.36 -8.25
C ALA A 764 24.17 18.79 -8.78
N ASP A 765 25.17 17.91 -8.68
CA ASP A 765 26.51 18.12 -9.22
C ASP A 765 26.50 18.16 -10.77
N GLU A 766 25.69 17.32 -11.43
CA GLU A 766 25.53 17.28 -12.90
C GLU A 766 24.95 18.59 -13.46
N ILE A 767 23.99 19.19 -12.77
CA ILE A 767 23.36 20.46 -13.18
C ILE A 767 24.13 21.70 -12.69
N GLU A 768 25.33 21.51 -12.16
CA GLU A 768 26.24 22.55 -11.67
C GLU A 768 25.68 23.39 -10.50
N ALA A 769 24.84 22.83 -9.62
CA ALA A 769 24.46 23.53 -8.40
C ALA A 769 25.65 23.67 -7.42
N ASP A 770 25.78 24.79 -6.70
CA ASP A 770 26.87 24.96 -5.73
C ASP A 770 26.71 24.08 -4.48
N ARG A 771 25.46 23.75 -4.11
CA ARG A 771 25.18 22.90 -2.94
C ARG A 771 23.90 22.09 -3.08
N TYR A 772 24.01 20.78 -2.89
CA TYR A 772 22.87 19.92 -2.59
C TYR A 772 22.52 19.97 -1.09
N CYS A 773 21.28 20.32 -0.77
CA CYS A 773 20.74 20.32 0.58
C CYS A 773 19.73 19.16 0.74
N LYS A 774 20.18 18.09 1.42
CA LYS A 774 19.35 16.89 1.67
C LYS A 774 18.14 17.15 2.57
N ASP A 775 18.17 18.21 3.37
CA ASP A 775 17.13 18.61 4.32
C ASP A 775 17.15 20.13 4.51
N ALA A 776 16.12 20.67 5.18
CA ALA A 776 15.96 22.11 5.33
C ALA A 776 17.04 22.75 6.22
N MET A 777 17.58 22.02 7.19
CA MET A 777 18.68 22.49 8.05
C MET A 777 20.01 22.58 7.30
N ALA A 778 20.25 21.69 6.32
CA ALA A 778 21.40 21.80 5.43
C ALA A 778 21.37 23.10 4.62
N SER A 779 20.20 23.61 4.26
CA SER A 779 20.05 24.93 3.61
C SER A 779 20.42 26.07 4.55
N VAL A 780 20.01 26.01 5.82
CA VAL A 780 20.38 27.01 6.83
C VAL A 780 21.88 27.05 7.07
N ARG A 781 22.51 25.89 7.31
CA ARG A 781 23.96 25.79 7.52
C ARG A 781 24.75 26.35 6.35
N TYR A 782 24.33 26.05 5.13
CA TYR A 782 25.00 26.56 3.94
C TYR A 782 24.85 28.08 3.79
N ALA A 783 23.67 28.62 4.11
CA ALA A 783 23.49 30.07 4.16
C ALA A 783 24.40 30.73 5.21
N GLU A 784 24.49 30.17 6.41
CA GLU A 784 25.41 30.69 7.44
C GLU A 784 26.89 30.58 7.03
N GLU A 785 27.31 29.51 6.37
CA GLU A 785 28.67 29.39 5.81
C GLU A 785 28.99 30.47 4.76
N LEU A 786 27.99 30.91 3.99
CA LEU A 786 28.17 31.86 2.90
C LEU A 786 28.14 33.32 3.35
N PHE A 787 27.35 33.63 4.37
CA PHE A 787 27.12 34.99 4.86
C PHE A 787 27.89 35.37 6.12
N ASN A 788 28.50 34.40 6.81
CA ASN A 788 29.53 34.64 7.85
C ASN A 788 30.91 34.81 7.21
#